data_AF-A0A2Z5J5U8-F1
#
_entry.id   AF-A0A2Z5J5U8-F1
#
_cell.length_a   1.000
_cell.length_b   1.000
_cell.length_c   1.000
_cell.angle_alpha   90.00
_cell.angle_beta   90.00
_cell.angle_gamma   90.00
#
_symmetry.space_group_name_H-M   'P 1'
#
loop_
_entity.id
_entity.type
_entity.pdbx_description
1 polymer ?
#
loop_
_entity_poly.entity_id
_entity_poly.type
_entity_poly.pdbx_seq_one_letter_code
_entity_poly.pdbx_strand_id
1 'polypeptide(L)'
;MNDHQPGSSADEPEPQRQPPPPAIPPHQPLPDGTAPLPPAPPTVPPPPPLPPAPPTVPPPPPPHPPAAPPAGPAGKRRLQAALALGAAVIVAAGAILWPDSSGSSGAGSDGGGGESRAAVAPARGTAAARELEAMPGVHLSAAYSPGNGKPQTLAELTVTSDGIASGTLRMPITGQAAIAWSGDQLYIKGDNDFWAQQDPHYGTDLSSGGHWVAPVKRSGYHMLNAFGLNAGSLTPKALASIVREVTADPTVVAEDAGTTYGRKATSYIAQERTVVIADETPHTVFVVGINPADASPVKTAAWRTTTDSRPVSTVYRVPSDDGDDRFYNPYLVAKPTPVPDKETAAARAAADEAKANAKPPLTSAEKVKASQGPVFDTTSDTPSLCSNDPCSYAFTVTNNGDQPGEAVLHLTFPGTNERVHPLGTIAPGQSKQASGSRPNIAKGTGRTIRHTDYSWVFSTALYGPDPDVGRRLHARELEPDDVFVATPLMPSVANILDQMTKNLPADDTAANQKAVNALRDANMRGQIPALMTIAASGRLQNFGDLADSLDGTDAIGGVRVLEQVAHLLKTDPNARVWFDGGYKAGDGKTYKTDYIFTSTRDGQELKRAVQVKTITSWKKLWERMGDAVEQLNGEHKLGKPQGKRGPEQAPPGFERVVQINLEPNVGDGYYYTRADLERVLKHKAYAQGRKKFCKQDGSIGLERLVIVNATGTYEWTDFKSLNVNCPGSSSAPSTP
;
A
#
# COMPACT_ATOMS: atom_id res chain seq x y z
N MET A 1 56.28 -7.92 64.95
CA MET A 1 55.27 -6.96 65.44
C MET A 1 54.03 -7.17 64.55
N ASN A 2 53.08 -7.90 65.13
CA ASN A 2 51.71 -8.32 64.74
C ASN A 2 51.17 -7.81 63.38
N ASP A 3 50.68 -8.59 62.41
CA ASP A 3 50.07 -9.93 62.31
C ASP A 3 48.62 -10.09 62.86
N HIS A 4 47.73 -10.65 62.00
CA HIS A 4 46.36 -11.18 62.22
C HIS A 4 45.20 -10.16 62.45
N GLN A 5 43.96 -10.29 61.96
CA GLN A 5 43.19 -11.19 61.06
C GLN A 5 41.78 -10.50 60.82
N PRO A 6 40.70 -11.12 60.26
CA PRO A 6 39.84 -10.50 59.23
C PRO A 6 38.34 -10.38 59.59
N GLY A 7 37.52 -9.92 58.64
CA GLY A 7 36.09 -10.27 58.58
C GLY A 7 35.14 -9.07 58.41
N SER A 8 34.67 -8.84 57.19
CA SER A 8 33.43 -8.09 56.95
C SER A 8 32.60 -8.81 55.88
N SER A 9 31.52 -9.40 56.36
CA SER A 9 30.32 -9.81 55.65
C SER A 9 29.54 -8.57 55.19
N ALA A 10 29.11 -8.51 53.93
CA ALA A 10 28.01 -7.67 53.49
C ALA A 10 27.41 -8.22 52.19
N ASP A 11 26.30 -8.93 52.37
CA ASP A 11 25.05 -8.94 51.59
C ASP A 11 25.08 -8.87 50.06
N GLU A 12 24.51 -9.93 49.49
CA GLU A 12 23.87 -9.94 48.18
C GLU A 12 22.92 -8.74 47.99
N PRO A 13 22.90 -8.10 46.81
CA PRO A 13 21.87 -7.13 46.49
C PRO A 13 20.54 -7.84 46.25
N GLU A 14 19.60 -7.59 47.16
CA GLU A 14 18.18 -7.92 47.06
C GLU A 14 17.60 -7.42 45.71
N PRO A 15 16.79 -8.21 45.00
CA PRO A 15 16.17 -7.80 43.75
C PRO A 15 15.19 -6.65 44.01
N GLN A 16 15.44 -5.50 43.37
CA GLN A 16 14.52 -4.36 43.39
C GLN A 16 13.14 -4.79 42.89
N ARG A 17 12.18 -4.90 43.82
CA ARG A 17 10.76 -5.04 43.51
C ARG A 17 10.30 -3.77 42.82
N GLN A 18 9.76 -3.92 41.61
CA GLN A 18 9.00 -2.87 40.95
C GLN A 18 7.88 -2.36 41.89
N PRO A 19 7.67 -1.03 41.98
CA PRO A 19 6.55 -0.49 42.73
C PRO A 19 5.23 -0.94 42.08
N PRO A 20 4.19 -1.24 42.88
CA PRO A 20 2.88 -1.59 42.35
C PRO A 20 2.29 -0.41 41.56
N PRO A 21 1.45 -0.68 40.55
CA PRO A 21 0.75 0.36 39.80
C PRO A 21 -0.15 1.18 40.74
N PRO A 22 -0.35 2.49 40.45
CA PRO A 22 -1.13 3.37 41.30
C PRO A 22 -2.58 2.88 41.42
N ALA A 23 -3.10 2.92 42.64
CA ALA A 23 -4.47 2.55 42.96
C ALA A 23 -5.48 3.46 42.23
N ILE A 24 -6.50 2.83 41.63
CA ILE A 24 -7.67 3.51 41.07
C ILE A 24 -8.43 4.17 42.23
N PRO A 25 -8.69 5.50 42.19
CA PRO A 25 -9.43 6.17 43.24
C PRO A 25 -10.90 5.70 43.28
N PRO A 26 -11.52 5.63 44.47
CA PRO A 26 -12.91 5.19 44.60
C PRO A 26 -13.87 6.21 43.98
N HIS A 27 -14.93 5.67 43.36
CA HIS A 27 -16.04 6.42 42.80
C HIS A 27 -16.59 7.47 43.78
N GLN A 28 -16.52 8.75 43.39
CA GLN A 28 -17.28 9.81 44.03
C GLN A 28 -18.77 9.67 43.66
N PRO A 29 -19.70 9.91 44.61
CA PRO A 29 -21.13 9.94 44.32
C PRO A 29 -21.48 11.19 43.50
N LEU A 30 -22.42 11.00 42.57
CA LEU A 30 -23.02 12.05 41.73
C LEU A 30 -23.62 13.18 42.60
N PRO A 31 -23.33 14.46 42.31
CA PRO A 31 -24.03 15.57 42.94
C PRO A 31 -25.42 15.73 42.30
N ASP A 32 -26.47 15.51 43.09
CA ASP A 32 -27.79 16.08 42.83
C ASP A 32 -27.69 17.60 42.93
N GLY A 33 -27.93 18.30 41.82
CA GLY A 33 -27.83 19.75 41.77
C GLY A 33 -28.24 20.32 40.42
N THR A 34 -29.55 20.55 40.27
CA THR A 34 -30.14 21.39 39.21
C THR A 34 -29.54 22.79 39.23
N ALA A 35 -28.63 23.08 38.30
CA ALA A 35 -28.28 24.44 37.92
C ALA A 35 -29.30 24.97 36.88
N PRO A 36 -29.83 26.20 37.00
CA PRO A 36 -30.72 26.77 35.99
C PRO A 36 -29.95 26.98 34.67
N LEU A 37 -30.60 26.63 33.56
CA LEU A 37 -30.08 26.91 32.22
C LEU A 37 -29.92 28.43 32.01
N PRO A 38 -28.86 28.87 31.30
CA PRO A 38 -28.75 30.26 30.87
C PRO A 38 -29.91 30.64 29.94
N PRO A 39 -30.37 31.91 29.95
CA PRO A 39 -31.45 32.36 29.09
C PRO A 39 -31.07 32.22 27.62
N ALA A 40 -32.03 31.78 26.81
CA ALA A 40 -31.86 31.64 25.37
C ALA A 40 -31.44 32.98 24.73
N PRO A 41 -30.48 32.97 23.78
CA PRO A 41 -30.12 34.17 23.05
C PRO A 41 -31.35 34.74 22.30
N PRO A 42 -31.44 36.07 22.16
CA PRO A 42 -32.55 36.71 21.46
C PRO A 42 -32.61 36.22 20.00
N THR A 43 -33.80 35.82 19.58
CA THR A 43 -34.08 35.41 18.19
C THR A 43 -33.77 36.55 17.24
N VAL A 44 -32.77 36.34 16.38
CA VAL A 44 -32.49 37.24 15.25
C VAL A 44 -33.68 37.20 14.29
N PRO A 45 -34.26 38.35 13.91
CA PRO A 45 -35.35 38.37 12.94
C PRO A 45 -34.88 37.81 11.59
N PRO A 46 -35.74 37.07 10.87
CA PRO A 46 -35.39 36.51 9.57
C PRO A 46 -34.99 37.64 8.60
N PRO A 47 -33.99 37.40 7.73
CA PRO A 47 -33.59 38.37 6.73
C PRO A 47 -34.77 38.70 5.79
N PRO A 48 -34.85 39.94 5.30
CA PRO A 48 -35.89 40.33 4.35
C PRO A 48 -35.80 39.47 3.08
N PRO A 49 -36.94 39.13 2.44
CA PRO A 49 -36.96 38.37 1.21
C PRO A 49 -36.15 39.08 0.12
N LEU A 50 -35.30 38.32 -0.57
CA LEU A 50 -34.52 38.81 -1.71
C LEU A 50 -35.47 39.32 -2.81
N PRO A 51 -35.10 40.41 -3.51
CA PRO A 51 -35.86 40.87 -4.67
C PRO A 51 -35.88 39.77 -5.76
N PRO A 52 -36.98 39.67 -6.54
CA PRO A 52 -37.10 38.70 -7.60
C PRO A 52 -35.97 38.88 -8.62
N ALA A 53 -35.36 37.76 -9.02
CA ALA A 53 -34.31 37.74 -10.03
C ALA A 53 -34.83 38.38 -11.34
N PRO A 54 -34.00 39.19 -12.04
CA PRO A 54 -34.36 39.72 -13.34
C PRO A 54 -34.60 38.57 -14.34
N PRO A 55 -35.54 38.73 -15.29
CA PRO A 55 -35.84 37.71 -16.29
C PRO A 55 -34.58 37.40 -17.11
N THR A 56 -34.21 36.12 -17.15
CA THR A 56 -33.09 35.62 -17.94
C THR A 56 -33.42 35.72 -19.42
N VAL A 57 -32.61 36.49 -20.16
CA VAL A 57 -32.61 36.49 -21.63
C VAL A 57 -32.09 35.12 -22.09
N PRO A 58 -32.79 34.41 -22.99
CA PRO A 58 -32.31 33.13 -23.50
C PRO A 58 -30.98 33.32 -24.24
N PRO A 59 -30.01 32.40 -24.06
CA PRO A 59 -28.73 32.49 -24.76
C PRO A 59 -28.92 32.36 -26.27
N PRO A 60 -28.09 33.05 -27.09
CA PRO A 60 -28.11 32.88 -28.52
C PRO A 60 -27.76 31.42 -28.90
N PRO A 61 -28.35 30.88 -29.99
CA PRO A 61 -28.05 29.53 -30.44
C PRO A 61 -26.57 29.40 -30.81
N PRO A 62 -25.95 28.23 -30.54
CA PRO A 62 -24.55 27.99 -30.85
C PRO A 62 -24.31 28.05 -32.37
N PRO A 63 -23.14 28.57 -32.81
CA PRO A 63 -22.77 28.57 -34.22
C PRO A 63 -22.65 27.12 -34.74
N HIS A 64 -23.15 26.89 -35.95
CA HIS A 64 -23.05 25.60 -36.62
C HIS A 64 -21.58 25.18 -36.79
N PRO A 65 -21.24 23.91 -36.52
CA PRO A 65 -19.90 23.40 -36.78
C PRO A 65 -19.61 23.41 -38.28
N PRO A 66 -18.36 23.72 -38.70
CA PRO A 66 -17.96 23.66 -40.10
C PRO A 66 -18.07 22.23 -40.62
N ALA A 67 -18.55 22.10 -41.87
CA ALA A 67 -18.71 20.82 -42.56
C ALA A 67 -17.37 20.08 -42.65
N ALA A 68 -17.38 18.80 -42.28
CA ALA A 68 -16.22 17.93 -42.36
C ALA A 68 -15.76 17.75 -43.82
N PRO A 69 -14.45 17.80 -44.11
CA PRO A 69 -13.92 17.50 -45.43
C PRO A 69 -14.01 15.99 -45.75
N PRO A 70 -14.13 15.61 -47.03
CA PRO A 70 -14.33 14.22 -47.44
C PRO A 70 -13.09 13.36 -47.19
N ALA A 71 -13.32 12.14 -46.71
CA ALA A 71 -12.30 11.14 -46.42
C ALA A 71 -11.62 10.63 -47.71
N GLY A 72 -10.29 10.78 -47.79
CA GLY A 72 -9.44 10.16 -48.81
C GLY A 72 -9.05 8.71 -48.47
N PRO A 73 -8.63 7.90 -49.47
CA PRO A 73 -8.65 6.44 -49.37
C PRO A 73 -7.43 5.83 -48.68
N ALA A 74 -7.68 4.77 -47.92
CA ALA A 74 -6.70 3.96 -47.19
C ALA A 74 -5.72 3.22 -48.14
N GLY A 75 -4.44 3.58 -48.07
CA GLY A 75 -3.34 2.90 -48.73
C GLY A 75 -2.86 1.68 -47.93
N LYS A 76 -3.24 0.48 -48.39
CA LYS A 76 -2.64 -0.80 -48.01
C LYS A 76 -1.19 -0.84 -48.51
N ARG A 77 -0.22 -1.11 -47.63
CA ARG A 77 1.09 -1.66 -48.04
C ARG A 77 1.30 -3.05 -47.46
N ARG A 78 1.37 -3.98 -48.41
CA ARG A 78 1.85 -5.36 -48.30
C ARG A 78 3.36 -5.34 -48.03
N LEU A 79 3.85 -6.27 -47.21
CA LEU A 79 5.10 -6.95 -47.49
C LEU A 79 4.84 -8.46 -47.38
N GLN A 80 4.96 -9.13 -48.52
CA GLN A 80 4.81 -10.56 -48.71
C GLN A 80 6.15 -11.25 -48.48
N ALA A 81 6.08 -12.47 -47.90
CA ALA A 81 6.70 -13.73 -48.34
C ALA A 81 8.25 -13.77 -48.42
N ALA A 82 8.97 -14.88 -48.19
CA ALA A 82 8.67 -16.27 -47.94
C ALA A 82 9.94 -16.89 -47.34
N LEU A 83 9.81 -17.98 -46.57
CA LEU A 83 10.54 -19.21 -46.86
C LEU A 83 9.85 -20.36 -46.14
N ALA A 84 9.40 -21.29 -46.95
CA ALA A 84 8.57 -22.42 -46.59
C ALA A 84 9.41 -23.69 -46.40
N LEU A 85 8.79 -24.63 -45.70
CA LEU A 85 8.85 -26.07 -45.88
C LEU A 85 10.05 -26.85 -45.32
N GLY A 86 9.70 -27.69 -44.35
CA GLY A 86 10.47 -28.84 -43.89
C GLY A 86 9.65 -29.62 -42.87
N ALA A 87 8.59 -30.30 -43.31
CA ALA A 87 7.89 -31.28 -42.49
C ALA A 87 8.65 -32.61 -42.53
N ALA A 88 9.01 -33.16 -41.37
CA ALA A 88 9.27 -34.58 -41.22
C ALA A 88 9.02 -35.02 -39.76
N VAL A 89 8.19 -36.04 -39.65
CA VAL A 89 7.78 -36.78 -38.46
C VAL A 89 8.96 -37.53 -37.86
N ILE A 90 9.22 -37.36 -36.55
CA ILE A 90 9.86 -38.38 -35.71
C ILE A 90 9.12 -38.45 -34.37
N VAL A 91 8.43 -39.57 -34.18
CA VAL A 91 8.04 -40.12 -32.88
C VAL A 91 9.27 -40.82 -32.32
N ALA A 92 9.89 -40.29 -31.26
CA ALA A 92 10.79 -41.05 -30.40
C ALA A 92 11.05 -40.32 -29.07
N ALA A 93 10.84 -41.07 -28.00
CA ALA A 93 11.34 -40.94 -26.64
C ALA A 93 12.46 -39.91 -26.37
N GLY A 94 12.28 -39.09 -25.33
CA GLY A 94 13.31 -38.19 -24.82
C GLY A 94 12.94 -37.60 -23.47
N ALA A 95 12.83 -38.46 -22.46
CA ALA A 95 12.90 -38.06 -21.06
C ALA A 95 14.27 -37.42 -20.80
N ILE A 96 14.31 -36.11 -20.53
CA ILE A 96 15.49 -35.46 -19.97
C ILE A 96 15.28 -35.41 -18.46
N LEU A 97 15.78 -36.47 -17.84
CA LEU A 97 16.06 -36.60 -16.42
C LEU A 97 17.11 -35.55 -16.03
N TRP A 98 16.83 -34.75 -15.01
CA TRP A 98 17.89 -34.33 -14.11
C TRP A 98 18.32 -35.54 -13.27
N PRO A 99 19.62 -35.67 -12.97
CA PRO A 99 20.16 -36.89 -12.40
C PRO A 99 19.73 -37.04 -10.93
N ASP A 100 18.91 -38.07 -10.69
CA ASP A 100 18.87 -38.73 -9.39
C ASP A 100 20.27 -39.26 -9.08
N SER A 101 20.89 -38.68 -8.06
CA SER A 101 22.11 -39.21 -7.47
C SER A 101 21.76 -40.49 -6.71
N SER A 102 21.99 -41.61 -7.39
CA SER A 102 22.01 -42.95 -6.83
C SER A 102 23.06 -43.07 -5.72
N GLY A 103 22.60 -43.17 -4.48
CA GLY A 103 23.34 -43.67 -3.33
C GLY A 103 22.61 -44.87 -2.74
N SER A 104 22.74 -46.03 -3.39
CA SER A 104 22.24 -47.32 -2.90
C SER A 104 23.17 -47.86 -1.82
N SER A 105 22.69 -47.97 -0.57
CA SER A 105 22.74 -49.20 0.25
C SER A 105 22.19 -48.93 1.65
N GLY A 106 21.05 -49.54 1.95
CA GLY A 106 20.40 -49.45 3.26
C GLY A 106 18.95 -49.91 3.17
N ALA A 107 18.75 -51.22 3.05
CA ALA A 107 17.44 -51.85 3.08
C ALA A 107 16.72 -51.53 4.40
N GLY A 108 15.64 -50.76 4.32
CA GLY A 108 14.70 -50.49 5.39
C GLY A 108 13.33 -50.34 4.76
N SER A 109 12.55 -51.42 4.84
CA SER A 109 11.17 -51.52 4.39
C SER A 109 10.28 -50.52 5.14
N ASP A 110 9.81 -49.47 4.46
CA ASP A 110 8.57 -48.74 4.77
C ASP A 110 7.84 -48.45 3.45
N GLY A 111 7.26 -49.51 2.88
CA GLY A 111 6.29 -49.42 1.79
C GLY A 111 4.88 -49.21 2.35
N GLY A 112 4.20 -48.14 1.93
CA GLY A 112 2.76 -47.95 2.12
C GLY A 112 2.38 -46.50 2.42
N GLY A 113 1.81 -45.77 1.45
CA GLY A 113 1.24 -44.45 1.76
C GLY A 113 0.78 -43.55 0.60
N GLY A 114 1.01 -43.92 -0.67
CA GLY A 114 0.58 -43.11 -1.81
C GLY A 114 -0.91 -43.22 -2.12
N GLU A 115 -1.42 -44.45 -2.30
CA GLU A 115 -2.82 -44.68 -2.72
C GLU A 115 -3.86 -44.41 -1.61
N SER A 116 -3.48 -44.52 -0.33
CA SER A 116 -4.41 -44.32 0.79
C SER A 116 -4.74 -42.83 1.04
N ARG A 117 -3.79 -41.91 0.78
CA ARG A 117 -4.00 -40.47 1.05
C ARG A 117 -4.96 -39.81 0.07
N ALA A 118 -4.95 -40.21 -1.21
CA ALA A 118 -5.84 -39.68 -2.23
C ALA A 118 -7.32 -40.07 -1.98
N ALA A 119 -7.58 -41.30 -1.50
CA ALA A 119 -8.93 -41.75 -1.17
C ALA A 119 -9.50 -41.11 0.13
N VAL A 120 -8.63 -40.67 1.04
CA VAL A 120 -9.03 -40.03 2.32
C VAL A 120 -9.43 -38.56 2.13
N ALA A 121 -8.88 -37.86 1.13
CA ALA A 121 -9.13 -36.44 0.92
C ALA A 121 -10.62 -36.11 0.69
N PRO A 122 -11.36 -36.80 -0.22
CA PRO A 122 -12.78 -36.48 -0.46
C PRO A 122 -13.67 -36.74 0.77
N ALA A 123 -13.40 -37.81 1.52
CA ALA A 123 -14.17 -38.15 2.71
C ALA A 123 -13.98 -37.11 3.82
N ARG A 124 -12.72 -36.72 4.07
CA ARG A 124 -12.39 -35.67 5.05
C ARG A 124 -12.96 -34.32 4.64
N GLY A 125 -12.79 -33.94 3.37
CA GLY A 125 -13.37 -32.71 2.83
C GLY A 125 -14.89 -32.68 2.90
N THR A 126 -15.56 -33.81 2.66
CA THR A 126 -17.01 -33.92 2.83
C THR A 126 -17.44 -33.68 4.28
N ALA A 127 -16.74 -34.25 5.26
CA ALA A 127 -17.04 -34.04 6.68
C ALA A 127 -16.81 -32.58 7.09
N ALA A 128 -15.65 -32.02 6.73
CA ALA A 128 -15.30 -30.63 7.00
C ALA A 128 -16.30 -29.64 6.40
N ALA A 129 -16.75 -29.90 5.17
CA ALA A 129 -17.75 -29.08 4.49
C ALA A 129 -19.13 -29.15 5.16
N ARG A 130 -19.51 -30.29 5.77
CA ARG A 130 -20.78 -30.39 6.53
C ARG A 130 -20.75 -29.54 7.78
N GLU A 131 -19.64 -29.56 8.53
CA GLU A 131 -19.47 -28.70 9.72
C GLU A 131 -19.56 -27.22 9.35
N LEU A 132 -18.90 -26.83 8.25
CA LEU A 132 -18.93 -25.45 7.77
C LEU A 132 -20.33 -25.03 7.31
N GLU A 133 -21.03 -25.87 6.54
CA GLU A 133 -22.39 -25.59 6.05
C GLU A 133 -23.43 -25.51 7.19
N ALA A 134 -23.19 -26.18 8.32
CA ALA A 134 -24.07 -26.13 9.49
C ALA A 134 -23.97 -24.83 10.30
N MET A 135 -22.99 -23.96 10.02
CA MET A 135 -22.80 -22.72 10.78
C MET A 135 -23.85 -21.66 10.40
N PRO A 136 -24.48 -20.96 11.37
CA PRO A 136 -25.45 -19.89 11.09
C PRO A 136 -24.81 -18.66 10.41
N GLY A 137 -23.49 -18.52 10.59
CA GLY A 137 -22.60 -17.58 9.92
C GLY A 137 -21.15 -17.95 10.22
N VAL A 138 -20.22 -17.25 9.58
CA VAL A 138 -18.78 -17.37 9.81
C VAL A 138 -18.16 -16.00 10.12
N HIS A 139 -17.22 -15.99 11.04
CA HIS A 139 -16.24 -14.92 11.15
C HIS A 139 -15.04 -15.27 10.28
N LEU A 140 -14.54 -14.30 9.52
CA LEU A 140 -13.43 -14.46 8.60
C LEU A 140 -12.35 -13.42 8.95
N SER A 141 -11.24 -13.90 9.48
CA SER A 141 -9.98 -13.15 9.42
C SER A 141 -9.32 -13.46 8.09
N ALA A 142 -9.24 -12.45 7.22
CA ALA A 142 -8.87 -12.62 5.84
C ALA A 142 -7.81 -11.62 5.39
N ALA A 143 -7.02 -12.00 4.40
CA ALA A 143 -6.16 -11.11 3.66
C ALA A 143 -6.40 -11.28 2.17
N TYR A 144 -6.61 -10.16 1.51
CA TYR A 144 -6.85 -10.10 0.08
C TYR A 144 -5.75 -9.32 -0.60
N SER A 145 -5.11 -9.98 -1.56
CA SER A 145 -4.17 -9.37 -2.50
C SER A 145 -4.91 -9.11 -3.82
N PRO A 146 -5.19 -7.85 -4.18
CA PRO A 146 -5.91 -7.49 -5.42
C PRO A 146 -5.16 -7.78 -6.73
N GLY A 147 -3.88 -8.18 -6.66
CA GLY A 147 -2.97 -8.28 -7.80
C GLY A 147 -2.33 -6.92 -8.17
N ASN A 148 -1.45 -6.94 -9.18
CA ASN A 148 -0.87 -5.75 -9.82
C ASN A 148 -0.15 -4.75 -8.91
N GLY A 149 0.53 -5.24 -7.86
CA GLY A 149 1.28 -4.38 -6.93
C GLY A 149 0.41 -3.46 -6.08
N LYS A 150 -0.92 -3.65 -6.08
CA LYS A 150 -1.80 -2.90 -5.18
C LYS A 150 -1.64 -3.37 -3.73
N PRO A 151 -1.84 -2.49 -2.74
CA PRO A 151 -1.73 -2.82 -1.32
C PRO A 151 -2.63 -4.01 -0.93
N GLN A 152 -2.13 -4.86 -0.03
CA GLN A 152 -2.94 -5.90 0.57
C GLN A 152 -4.02 -5.27 1.46
N THR A 153 -5.20 -5.89 1.51
CA THR A 153 -6.25 -5.53 2.47
C THR A 153 -6.44 -6.67 3.45
N LEU A 154 -6.27 -6.38 4.73
CA LEU A 154 -6.69 -7.26 5.82
C LEU A 154 -8.16 -6.99 6.11
N ALA A 155 -8.93 -8.03 6.32
CA ALA A 155 -10.37 -7.95 6.54
C ALA A 155 -10.76 -8.82 7.74
N GLU A 156 -11.58 -8.25 8.63
CA GLU A 156 -12.23 -8.99 9.71
C GLU A 156 -13.73 -8.90 9.46
N LEU A 157 -14.33 -10.01 9.00
CA LEU A 157 -15.70 -10.05 8.50
C LEU A 157 -16.56 -10.97 9.34
N THR A 158 -17.81 -10.61 9.54
CA THR A 158 -18.88 -11.54 9.90
C THR A 158 -19.77 -11.72 8.68
N VAL A 159 -19.95 -12.96 8.22
CA VAL A 159 -20.78 -13.31 7.06
C VAL A 159 -21.84 -14.29 7.50
N THR A 160 -23.10 -13.93 7.34
CA THR A 160 -24.24 -14.77 7.69
C THR A 160 -24.51 -15.83 6.62
N SER A 161 -25.26 -16.87 6.98
CA SER A 161 -25.69 -17.92 6.04
C SER A 161 -26.54 -17.41 4.87
N ASP A 162 -27.27 -16.30 5.06
CA ASP A 162 -28.06 -15.60 4.04
C ASP A 162 -27.26 -14.59 3.20
N GLY A 163 -25.94 -14.50 3.38
CA GLY A 163 -25.07 -13.67 2.55
C GLY A 163 -25.06 -12.18 2.91
N ILE A 164 -25.47 -11.84 4.13
CA ILE A 164 -25.24 -10.52 4.72
C ILE A 164 -23.85 -10.53 5.33
N ALA A 165 -23.07 -9.48 5.10
CA ALA A 165 -21.75 -9.37 5.71
C ALA A 165 -21.54 -7.99 6.33
N SER A 166 -20.73 -7.93 7.38
CA SER A 166 -20.24 -6.68 7.96
C SER A 166 -18.87 -6.88 8.56
N GLY A 167 -18.09 -5.82 8.70
CA GLY A 167 -16.78 -5.94 9.32
C GLY A 167 -15.91 -4.73 9.13
N THR A 168 -14.61 -4.95 9.21
CA THR A 168 -13.60 -3.93 8.99
C THR A 168 -12.61 -4.35 7.91
N LEU A 169 -12.15 -3.37 7.14
CA LEU A 169 -11.02 -3.46 6.24
C LEU A 169 -9.89 -2.61 6.83
N ARG A 170 -8.67 -3.14 6.80
CA ARG A 170 -7.46 -2.44 7.19
C ARG A 170 -6.40 -2.65 6.14
N MET A 171 -5.81 -1.57 5.64
CA MET A 171 -4.59 -1.66 4.85
C MET A 171 -3.37 -1.55 5.79
N PRO A 172 -2.28 -2.31 5.58
CA PRO A 172 -1.21 -2.50 6.57
C PRO A 172 -0.54 -1.24 7.12
N ILE A 173 -0.58 -0.12 6.40
CA ILE A 173 0.13 1.12 6.79
C ILE A 173 -0.82 2.25 7.12
N THR A 174 -1.90 2.35 6.36
CA THR A 174 -2.81 3.48 6.33
C THR A 174 -4.24 3.01 6.18
N GLY A 175 -5.16 3.73 6.79
CA GLY A 175 -6.58 3.64 6.52
C GLY A 175 -7.30 2.41 7.09
N GLN A 176 -8.47 2.70 7.65
CA GLN A 176 -9.45 1.71 8.04
C GLN A 176 -10.80 2.05 7.45
N ALA A 177 -11.59 1.03 7.15
CA ALA A 177 -12.97 1.19 6.76
C ALA A 177 -13.87 0.19 7.48
N ALA A 178 -15.03 0.66 7.92
CA ALA A 178 -16.14 -0.23 8.21
C ALA A 178 -16.84 -0.60 6.89
N ILE A 179 -17.29 -1.84 6.80
CA ILE A 179 -17.99 -2.37 5.63
C ILE A 179 -19.27 -3.09 6.04
N ALA A 180 -20.26 -3.03 5.15
CA ALA A 180 -21.48 -3.80 5.24
C ALA A 180 -21.92 -4.24 3.84
N TRP A 181 -22.58 -5.38 3.75
CA TRP A 181 -23.09 -5.97 2.52
C TRP A 181 -24.51 -6.45 2.73
N SER A 182 -25.37 -6.09 1.78
CA SER A 182 -26.75 -6.57 1.71
C SER A 182 -27.08 -6.92 0.26
N GLY A 183 -27.28 -8.20 -0.02
CA GLY A 183 -27.39 -8.70 -1.39
C GLY A 183 -26.08 -8.47 -2.17
N ASP A 184 -26.18 -7.86 -3.35
CA ASP A 184 -25.01 -7.51 -4.18
C ASP A 184 -24.48 -6.09 -3.91
N GLN A 185 -25.08 -5.35 -2.96
CA GLN A 185 -24.69 -3.98 -2.65
C GLN A 185 -23.68 -3.95 -1.50
N LEU A 186 -22.55 -3.30 -1.75
CA LEU A 186 -21.57 -2.91 -0.74
C LEU A 186 -21.92 -1.55 -0.15
N TYR A 187 -21.66 -1.39 1.15
CA TYR A 187 -21.65 -0.13 1.86
C TYR A 187 -20.34 0.04 2.62
N ILE A 188 -19.69 1.19 2.48
CA ILE A 188 -18.37 1.42 3.07
C ILE A 188 -18.30 2.77 3.76
N LYS A 189 -17.57 2.80 4.88
CA LYS A 189 -17.30 4.00 5.67
C LYS A 189 -15.81 3.99 6.03
N GLY A 190 -15.02 4.60 5.16
CA GLY A 190 -13.57 4.75 5.32
C GLY A 190 -13.17 6.01 6.08
N ASP A 191 -12.03 5.99 6.73
CA ASP A 191 -11.32 7.19 7.18
C ASP A 191 -10.62 7.91 6.00
N ASN A 192 -10.02 9.08 6.27
CA ASN A 192 -9.36 9.88 5.24
C ASN A 192 -8.22 9.12 4.54
N ASP A 193 -7.43 8.37 5.32
CA ASP A 193 -6.29 7.61 4.81
C ASP A 193 -6.74 6.45 3.90
N PHE A 194 -7.83 5.77 4.26
CA PHE A 194 -8.43 4.71 3.46
C PHE A 194 -8.88 5.24 2.10
N TRP A 195 -9.57 6.39 2.10
CA TRP A 195 -10.07 7.00 0.87
C TRP A 195 -8.95 7.58 0.01
N ALA A 196 -7.92 8.16 0.63
CA ALA A 196 -6.68 8.56 -0.03
C ALA A 196 -5.88 7.39 -0.61
N GLN A 197 -6.24 6.15 -0.30
CA GLN A 197 -5.64 4.96 -0.89
C GLN A 197 -6.48 4.35 -2.00
N GLN A 198 -7.82 4.43 -1.88
CA GLN A 198 -8.73 3.85 -2.86
C GLN A 198 -8.84 4.68 -4.12
N ASP A 199 -9.04 5.98 -3.95
CA ASP A 199 -9.12 6.92 -5.07
C ASP A 199 -8.92 8.35 -4.55
N PRO A 200 -7.68 8.86 -4.60
CA PRO A 200 -7.32 10.19 -4.10
C PRO A 200 -8.15 11.32 -4.66
N HIS A 201 -8.77 11.17 -5.84
CA HIS A 201 -9.61 12.22 -6.42
C HIS A 201 -10.98 12.31 -5.73
N TYR A 202 -11.57 11.20 -5.29
CA TYR A 202 -12.93 11.22 -4.74
C TYR A 202 -12.96 11.17 -3.22
N GLY A 203 -11.78 11.20 -2.59
CA GLY A 203 -11.65 10.96 -1.17
C GLY A 203 -12.52 11.88 -0.32
N THR A 204 -12.66 13.16 -0.67
CA THR A 204 -13.53 14.12 0.03
C THR A 204 -15.02 13.84 -0.09
N ASP A 205 -15.48 13.52 -1.29
CA ASP A 205 -16.88 13.16 -1.52
C ASP A 205 -17.27 11.90 -0.74
N LEU A 206 -16.28 11.04 -0.50
CA LEU A 206 -16.44 9.75 0.16
C LEU A 206 -16.12 9.80 1.67
N SER A 207 -15.34 10.78 2.15
CA SER A 207 -14.82 10.87 3.53
C SER A 207 -15.43 12.00 4.38
N SER A 208 -15.98 13.07 3.78
CA SER A 208 -16.26 14.36 4.45
C SER A 208 -17.28 14.35 5.61
N GLY A 209 -17.76 13.19 6.05
CA GLY A 209 -18.54 13.13 7.29
C GLY A 209 -18.55 11.80 8.03
N GLY A 210 -17.62 10.87 7.75
CA GLY A 210 -17.66 9.54 8.35
C GLY A 210 -19.02 8.86 8.16
N HIS A 211 -19.60 9.02 6.97
CA HIS A 211 -20.90 8.47 6.62
C HIS A 211 -20.72 7.20 5.78
N TRP A 212 -21.77 6.40 5.70
CA TRP A 212 -21.80 5.26 4.80
C TRP A 212 -21.90 5.73 3.35
N VAL A 213 -21.18 5.08 2.45
CA VAL A 213 -21.29 5.28 1.00
C VAL A 213 -21.76 3.98 0.39
N ALA A 214 -22.63 4.06 -0.62
CA ALA A 214 -23.00 2.92 -1.47
C ALA A 214 -22.28 3.03 -2.81
N PRO A 215 -21.12 2.37 -3.00
CA PRO A 215 -20.37 2.47 -4.25
C PRO A 215 -21.18 1.85 -5.40
N VAL A 216 -21.32 2.59 -6.49
CA VAL A 216 -21.89 2.13 -7.77
C VAL A 216 -20.80 1.95 -8.84
N LYS A 217 -20.89 0.89 -9.64
CA LYS A 217 -20.03 0.70 -10.82
C LYS A 217 -20.23 1.85 -11.81
N ARG A 218 -19.14 2.44 -12.30
CA ARG A 218 -19.19 3.46 -13.36
C ARG A 218 -18.10 3.20 -14.40
N SER A 219 -18.35 3.54 -15.66
CA SER A 219 -17.37 3.41 -16.74
C SER A 219 -16.12 4.22 -16.41
N GLY A 220 -14.96 3.57 -16.32
CA GLY A 220 -13.68 4.21 -16.03
C GLY A 220 -13.35 4.43 -14.54
N TYR A 221 -14.17 3.91 -13.61
CA TYR A 221 -13.97 4.11 -12.16
C TYR A 221 -14.03 2.79 -11.39
N HIS A 222 -13.06 2.56 -10.51
CA HIS A 222 -13.04 1.41 -9.62
C HIS A 222 -12.91 1.89 -8.17
N MET A 223 -14.02 2.31 -7.57
CA MET A 223 -14.06 2.87 -6.21
C MET A 223 -13.44 1.97 -5.14
N LEU A 224 -13.40 0.64 -5.37
CA LEU A 224 -12.73 -0.31 -4.49
C LEU A 224 -11.96 -1.32 -5.31
N ASN A 225 -10.69 -0.98 -5.56
CA ASN A 225 -9.74 -1.93 -6.09
C ASN A 225 -9.04 -2.73 -5.00
N ALA A 226 -8.95 -2.20 -3.77
CA ALA A 226 -8.20 -2.85 -2.70
C ALA A 226 -8.92 -4.05 -2.09
N PHE A 227 -10.26 -4.14 -2.18
CA PHE A 227 -11.05 -5.31 -1.78
C PHE A 227 -12.12 -5.64 -2.83
N GLY A 228 -11.75 -6.40 -3.86
CA GLY A 228 -12.53 -6.65 -5.06
C GLY A 228 -13.50 -7.83 -4.98
N LEU A 229 -13.93 -8.19 -3.77
CA LEU A 229 -14.73 -9.37 -3.46
C LEU A 229 -16.15 -8.98 -3.06
N ASN A 230 -17.16 -9.78 -3.45
CA ASN A 230 -18.45 -9.72 -2.80
C ASN A 230 -18.35 -10.48 -1.46
N ALA A 231 -18.19 -9.78 -0.34
CA ALA A 231 -18.09 -10.41 0.98
C ALA A 231 -19.32 -11.25 1.33
N GLY A 232 -20.51 -10.86 0.85
CA GLY A 232 -21.75 -11.63 1.01
C GLY A 232 -21.75 -12.98 0.29
N SER A 233 -20.82 -13.21 -0.65
CA SER A 233 -20.65 -14.52 -1.30
C SER A 233 -19.76 -15.49 -0.51
N LEU A 234 -19.07 -15.03 0.54
CA LEU A 234 -18.21 -15.85 1.41
C LEU A 234 -19.01 -16.58 2.51
N THR A 235 -20.21 -17.04 2.18
CA THR A 235 -21.10 -17.73 3.11
C THR A 235 -20.51 -19.07 3.57
N PRO A 236 -20.94 -19.62 4.72
CA PRO A 236 -20.50 -20.95 5.15
C PRO A 236 -20.74 -22.03 4.08
N LYS A 237 -21.90 -21.96 3.39
CA LYS A 237 -22.23 -22.86 2.26
C LYS A 237 -21.29 -22.70 1.07
N ALA A 238 -20.93 -21.47 0.71
CA ALA A 238 -20.00 -21.20 -0.39
C ALA A 238 -18.59 -21.75 -0.09
N LEU A 239 -18.09 -21.51 1.12
CA LEU A 239 -16.80 -22.03 1.56
C LEU A 239 -16.82 -23.57 1.64
N ALA A 240 -17.94 -24.17 2.07
CA ALA A 240 -18.11 -25.62 2.07
C ALA A 240 -18.06 -26.21 0.64
N SER A 241 -18.59 -25.52 -0.36
CA SER A 241 -18.46 -25.91 -1.78
C SER A 241 -16.99 -25.94 -2.21
N ILE A 242 -16.24 -24.89 -1.89
CA ILE A 242 -14.79 -24.81 -2.20
C ILE A 242 -14.04 -25.98 -1.56
N VAL A 243 -14.31 -26.29 -0.28
CA VAL A 243 -13.67 -27.41 0.41
C VAL A 243 -13.93 -28.73 -0.30
N ARG A 244 -15.18 -28.99 -0.73
CA ARG A 244 -15.52 -30.19 -1.51
C ARG A 244 -14.81 -30.22 -2.86
N GLU A 245 -14.82 -29.11 -3.58
CA GLU A 245 -14.17 -29.00 -4.90
C GLU A 245 -12.67 -29.28 -4.82
N VAL A 246 -11.96 -28.66 -3.88
CA VAL A 246 -10.50 -28.84 -3.73
C VAL A 246 -10.17 -30.27 -3.31
N THR A 247 -10.91 -30.84 -2.36
CA THR A 247 -10.61 -32.19 -1.83
C THR A 247 -11.06 -33.33 -2.72
N ALA A 248 -12.01 -33.09 -3.63
CA ALA A 248 -12.46 -34.04 -4.65
C ALA A 248 -11.70 -33.92 -5.98
N ASP A 249 -10.85 -32.90 -6.14
CA ASP A 249 -10.07 -32.70 -7.36
C ASP A 249 -9.07 -33.86 -7.56
N PRO A 250 -9.02 -34.48 -8.74
CA PRO A 250 -8.13 -35.62 -9.00
C PRO A 250 -6.63 -35.25 -8.95
N THR A 251 -6.30 -33.96 -9.05
CA THR A 251 -4.94 -33.41 -8.98
C THR A 251 -4.57 -32.90 -7.59
N VAL A 252 -5.43 -33.09 -6.58
CA VAL A 252 -5.20 -32.59 -5.23
C VAL A 252 -3.90 -33.13 -4.64
N VAL A 253 -3.08 -32.21 -4.13
CA VAL A 253 -1.88 -32.53 -3.37
C VAL A 253 -2.20 -32.36 -1.89
N ALA A 254 -1.98 -33.42 -1.10
CA ALA A 254 -2.10 -33.40 0.34
C ALA A 254 -0.72 -33.23 1.00
N GLU A 255 -0.54 -32.14 1.72
CA GLU A 255 0.70 -31.79 2.42
C GLU A 255 0.45 -31.70 3.93
N ASP A 256 1.43 -32.12 4.73
CA ASP A 256 1.38 -31.98 6.19
C ASP A 256 1.48 -30.49 6.57
N ALA A 257 0.39 -29.91 7.08
CA ALA A 257 0.39 -28.56 7.66
C ALA A 257 0.91 -28.56 9.12
N GLY A 258 1.14 -29.76 9.67
CA GLY A 258 1.44 -30.06 11.06
C GLY A 258 0.41 -29.50 12.01
N THR A 259 0.82 -28.79 13.05
CA THR A 259 -0.12 -28.32 14.08
C THR A 259 -0.61 -26.91 13.76
N THR A 260 -1.91 -26.76 13.49
CA THR A 260 -2.60 -25.47 13.35
C THR A 260 -3.56 -25.33 14.53
N TYR A 261 -3.48 -24.23 15.29
CA TYR A 261 -4.32 -24.02 16.49
C TYR A 261 -4.28 -25.17 17.52
N GLY A 262 -3.10 -25.76 17.72
CA GLY A 262 -2.92 -26.89 18.64
C GLY A 262 -3.44 -28.24 18.12
N ARG A 263 -3.90 -28.29 16.87
CA ARG A 263 -4.56 -29.45 16.25
C ARG A 263 -3.79 -29.89 15.01
N LYS A 264 -3.66 -31.20 14.76
CA LYS A 264 -2.98 -31.67 13.54
C LYS A 264 -3.83 -31.34 12.33
N ALA A 265 -3.21 -30.96 11.22
CA ALA A 265 -3.91 -30.55 10.03
C ALA A 265 -3.17 -30.97 8.75
N THR A 266 -3.96 -31.19 7.70
CA THR A 266 -3.48 -31.44 6.35
C THR A 266 -3.91 -30.28 5.45
N SER A 267 -2.97 -29.78 4.65
CA SER A 267 -3.23 -28.82 3.57
C SER A 267 -3.55 -29.58 2.29
N TYR A 268 -4.65 -29.24 1.64
CA TYR A 268 -5.06 -29.77 0.34
C TYR A 268 -4.98 -28.66 -0.69
N ILE A 269 -4.21 -28.88 -1.75
CA ILE A 269 -3.93 -27.88 -2.78
C ILE A 269 -4.34 -28.42 -4.15
N ALA A 270 -5.23 -27.71 -4.83
CA ALA A 270 -5.65 -28.03 -6.20
C ALA A 270 -6.07 -26.76 -6.94
N GLN A 271 -5.74 -26.64 -8.22
CA GLN A 271 -6.16 -25.50 -9.08
C GLN A 271 -5.92 -24.11 -8.46
N GLU A 272 -4.73 -23.88 -7.87
CA GLU A 272 -4.39 -22.63 -7.15
C GLU A 272 -5.30 -22.30 -5.96
N ARG A 273 -6.01 -23.30 -5.42
CA ARG A 273 -6.80 -23.18 -4.20
C ARG A 273 -6.18 -24.04 -3.11
N THR A 274 -6.29 -23.57 -1.88
CA THR A 274 -5.75 -24.24 -0.70
C THR A 274 -6.83 -24.37 0.35
N VAL A 275 -7.01 -25.56 0.92
CA VAL A 275 -7.84 -25.74 2.12
C VAL A 275 -7.05 -26.50 3.18
N VAL A 276 -7.01 -25.96 4.40
CA VAL A 276 -6.36 -26.64 5.54
C VAL A 276 -7.43 -27.17 6.47
N ILE A 277 -7.39 -28.47 6.72
CA ILE A 277 -8.41 -29.20 7.47
C ILE A 277 -7.77 -29.97 8.61
N ALA A 278 -8.38 -29.92 9.80
CA ALA A 278 -7.96 -30.71 10.95
C ALA A 278 -8.01 -32.21 10.63
N ASP A 279 -6.97 -32.94 11.05
CA ASP A 279 -6.85 -34.37 10.82
C ASP A 279 -7.87 -35.16 11.63
N GLU A 280 -8.20 -34.67 12.83
CA GLU A 280 -9.16 -35.25 13.75
C GLU A 280 -10.58 -34.69 13.58
N THR A 281 -11.57 -35.52 13.88
CA THR A 281 -13.00 -35.16 13.93
C THR A 281 -13.21 -34.01 14.93
N PRO A 282 -14.00 -32.97 14.59
CA PRO A 282 -14.95 -32.89 13.47
C PRO A 282 -14.37 -32.40 12.13
N HIS A 283 -13.04 -32.47 11.91
CA HIS A 283 -12.39 -32.01 10.67
C HIS A 283 -12.64 -30.52 10.37
N THR A 284 -12.42 -29.68 11.37
CA THR A 284 -12.57 -28.22 11.25
C THR A 284 -11.70 -27.66 10.11
N VAL A 285 -12.28 -26.78 9.31
CA VAL A 285 -11.55 -26.01 8.29
C VAL A 285 -10.85 -24.84 8.97
N PHE A 286 -9.53 -24.75 8.84
CA PHE A 286 -8.72 -23.67 9.42
C PHE A 286 -8.41 -22.55 8.44
N VAL A 287 -8.20 -22.88 7.16
CA VAL A 287 -7.80 -21.93 6.12
C VAL A 287 -8.50 -22.28 4.82
N VAL A 288 -8.98 -21.27 4.11
CA VAL A 288 -9.41 -21.33 2.71
C VAL A 288 -8.65 -20.26 1.93
N GLY A 289 -7.92 -20.69 0.92
CA GLY A 289 -7.18 -19.84 -0.03
C GLY A 289 -7.75 -20.00 -1.44
N ILE A 290 -8.13 -18.90 -2.09
CA ILE A 290 -8.75 -18.91 -3.41
C ILE A 290 -8.32 -17.70 -4.26
N ASN A 291 -8.23 -17.91 -5.57
CA ASN A 291 -8.33 -16.84 -6.54
C ASN A 291 -9.81 -16.56 -6.83
N PRO A 292 -10.36 -15.40 -6.43
CA PRO A 292 -11.78 -15.13 -6.56
C PRO A 292 -12.26 -14.85 -7.97
N ALA A 293 -11.36 -14.63 -8.94
CA ALA A 293 -11.74 -14.53 -10.34
C ALA A 293 -12.29 -15.86 -10.88
N ASP A 294 -11.81 -16.98 -10.32
CA ASP A 294 -12.06 -18.34 -10.82
C ASP A 294 -12.77 -19.23 -9.78
N ALA A 295 -13.13 -18.69 -8.62
CA ALA A 295 -13.69 -19.44 -7.50
C ALA A 295 -15.22 -19.37 -7.43
N SER A 296 -15.94 -20.14 -8.25
CA SER A 296 -17.37 -20.38 -7.97
C SER A 296 -17.53 -21.14 -6.63
N PRO A 297 -18.51 -20.81 -5.75
CA PRO A 297 -19.57 -19.81 -5.90
C PRO A 297 -19.23 -18.41 -5.35
N VAL A 298 -17.96 -18.16 -4.97
CA VAL A 298 -17.50 -16.84 -4.53
C VAL A 298 -17.51 -15.87 -5.71
N LYS A 299 -18.14 -14.72 -5.52
CA LYS A 299 -18.29 -13.71 -6.58
C LYS A 299 -17.26 -12.62 -6.38
N THR A 300 -16.62 -12.21 -7.46
CA THR A 300 -15.98 -10.89 -7.49
C THR A 300 -17.04 -9.82 -7.27
N ALA A 301 -16.65 -8.70 -6.68
CA ALA A 301 -17.53 -7.57 -6.54
C ALA A 301 -18.07 -7.11 -7.91
N ALA A 302 -19.39 -6.82 -7.98
CA ALA A 302 -20.11 -6.56 -9.24
C ALA A 302 -19.55 -5.38 -10.07
N TRP A 303 -18.75 -4.50 -9.46
CA TRP A 303 -18.08 -3.39 -10.15
C TRP A 303 -16.85 -3.79 -10.97
N ARG A 304 -16.31 -5.02 -10.85
CA ARG A 304 -15.35 -5.56 -11.81
C ARG A 304 -16.10 -6.14 -13.01
N THR A 305 -15.78 -5.72 -14.24
CA THR A 305 -16.18 -6.46 -15.44
C THR A 305 -15.21 -7.62 -15.65
N THR A 306 -15.72 -8.73 -16.19
CA THR A 306 -14.91 -9.86 -16.68
C THR A 306 -14.02 -9.51 -17.87
N THR A 307 -14.05 -8.26 -18.36
CA THR A 307 -13.28 -7.78 -19.51
C THR A 307 -11.96 -7.09 -19.13
N ASP A 308 -11.83 -6.55 -17.90
CA ASP A 308 -10.55 -5.98 -17.40
C ASP A 308 -9.63 -7.06 -16.81
N SER A 309 -10.20 -8.23 -16.52
CA SER A 309 -9.42 -9.45 -16.52
C SER A 309 -9.10 -9.72 -17.99
N ARG A 310 -7.84 -9.49 -18.41
CA ARG A 310 -7.32 -10.29 -19.52
C ARG A 310 -7.76 -11.74 -19.25
N PRO A 311 -8.33 -12.47 -20.21
CA PRO A 311 -8.71 -13.85 -19.98
C PRO A 311 -7.53 -14.52 -19.30
N VAL A 312 -7.73 -14.96 -18.07
CA VAL A 312 -6.80 -15.85 -17.39
C VAL A 312 -6.61 -16.95 -18.40
N SER A 313 -5.41 -17.06 -18.94
CA SER A 313 -5.09 -18.11 -19.87
C SER A 313 -5.42 -19.41 -19.15
N THR A 314 -6.52 -20.06 -19.53
CA THR A 314 -6.88 -21.40 -19.09
C THR A 314 -5.85 -22.43 -19.57
N VAL A 315 -4.88 -22.01 -20.39
CA VAL A 315 -3.63 -22.74 -20.55
C VAL A 315 -2.83 -22.57 -19.26
N TYR A 316 -2.80 -23.64 -18.48
CA TYR A 316 -1.83 -23.94 -17.44
C TYR A 316 -0.43 -23.53 -17.91
N ARG A 317 -0.05 -22.27 -17.70
CA ARG A 317 1.37 -21.91 -17.66
C ARG A 317 1.78 -22.29 -16.27
N VAL A 318 2.55 -23.37 -16.18
CA VAL A 318 3.57 -23.51 -15.13
C VAL A 318 4.14 -22.11 -14.95
N PRO A 319 4.10 -21.51 -13.73
CA PRO A 319 4.73 -20.24 -13.48
C PRO A 319 6.12 -20.33 -14.09
N SER A 320 6.36 -19.54 -15.13
CA SER A 320 7.67 -19.47 -15.74
C SER A 320 8.63 -19.15 -14.60
N ASP A 321 9.61 -20.04 -14.36
CA ASP A 321 10.69 -19.76 -13.41
C ASP A 321 11.43 -18.46 -13.79
N ASP A 322 11.26 -18.00 -15.03
CA ASP A 322 11.69 -16.68 -15.49
C ASP A 322 10.66 -15.58 -15.18
N GLY A 323 10.82 -14.97 -14.00
CA GLY A 323 11.16 -13.54 -13.91
C GLY A 323 10.10 -12.44 -14.11
N ASP A 324 8.89 -12.69 -14.62
CA ASP A 324 7.88 -11.61 -14.68
C ASP A 324 7.04 -11.58 -13.39
N ASP A 325 7.60 -10.95 -12.34
CA ASP A 325 6.92 -10.53 -11.09
C ASP A 325 5.81 -9.46 -11.34
N ARG A 326 5.46 -9.24 -12.61
CA ARG A 326 4.50 -8.23 -13.06
C ARG A 326 3.15 -8.91 -13.30
N PHE A 327 2.24 -8.68 -12.35
CA PHE A 327 0.80 -8.94 -12.40
C PHE A 327 0.34 -10.35 -11.98
N TYR A 328 0.30 -10.58 -10.67
CA TYR A 328 -0.36 -11.74 -10.04
C TYR A 328 -1.88 -11.67 -10.14
N ASN A 329 -2.51 -12.85 -10.25
CA ASN A 329 -3.95 -13.01 -10.05
C ASN A 329 -4.35 -12.56 -8.63
N PRO A 330 -5.56 -12.01 -8.45
CA PRO A 330 -6.05 -11.70 -7.12
C PRO A 330 -6.09 -12.97 -6.26
N TYR A 331 -5.82 -12.85 -4.97
CA TYR A 331 -5.83 -13.99 -4.06
C TYR A 331 -6.40 -13.59 -2.70
N LEU A 332 -7.35 -14.38 -2.21
CA LEU A 332 -7.91 -14.31 -0.88
C LEU A 332 -7.37 -15.50 -0.08
N VAL A 333 -6.86 -15.24 1.12
CA VAL A 333 -6.69 -16.26 2.15
C VAL A 333 -7.55 -15.87 3.35
N ALA A 334 -8.34 -16.80 3.86
CA ALA A 334 -9.31 -16.55 4.93
C ALA A 334 -9.31 -17.68 5.95
N LYS A 335 -9.54 -17.30 7.21
CA LYS A 335 -9.69 -18.20 8.36
C LYS A 335 -11.14 -18.19 8.84
N PRO A 336 -11.94 -19.21 8.49
CA PRO A 336 -13.31 -19.31 8.98
C PRO A 336 -13.35 -19.79 10.42
N THR A 337 -14.11 -19.07 11.25
CA THR A 337 -14.52 -19.53 12.58
C THR A 337 -16.03 -19.38 12.75
N PRO A 338 -16.71 -20.26 13.51
CA PRO A 338 -18.14 -20.10 13.78
C PRO A 338 -18.43 -18.79 14.50
N VAL A 339 -19.57 -18.16 14.20
CA VAL A 339 -20.08 -17.01 14.98
C VAL A 339 -21.35 -17.36 15.75
N PRO A 340 -21.54 -16.78 16.95
CA PRO A 340 -22.80 -16.89 17.68
C PRO A 340 -23.90 -16.06 16.99
N ASP A 341 -25.16 -16.43 17.24
CA ASP A 341 -26.33 -15.75 16.66
C ASP A 341 -26.33 -14.23 16.91
N LYS A 342 -25.85 -13.80 18.09
CA LYS A 342 -25.74 -12.38 18.45
C LYS A 342 -24.88 -11.59 17.46
N GLU A 343 -23.77 -12.17 16.99
CA GLU A 343 -22.89 -11.53 16.00
C GLU A 343 -23.52 -11.52 14.62
N THR A 344 -24.24 -12.58 14.24
CA THR A 344 -25.01 -12.57 12.98
C THR A 344 -26.09 -11.49 12.99
N ALA A 345 -26.78 -11.28 14.12
CA ALA A 345 -27.78 -10.23 14.28
C ALA A 345 -27.13 -8.82 14.21
N ALA A 346 -25.95 -8.65 14.81
CA ALA A 346 -25.19 -7.41 14.71
C ALA A 346 -24.77 -7.12 13.25
N ALA A 347 -24.37 -8.13 12.49
CA ALA A 347 -24.03 -7.97 11.08
C ALA A 347 -25.23 -7.52 10.23
N ARG A 348 -26.42 -8.07 10.49
CA ARG A 348 -27.68 -7.62 9.87
C ARG A 348 -28.00 -6.17 10.23
N ALA A 349 -27.95 -5.83 11.51
CA ALA A 349 -28.20 -4.46 11.97
C ALA A 349 -27.23 -3.44 11.35
N ALA A 350 -25.93 -3.79 11.24
CA ALA A 350 -24.93 -2.94 10.61
C ALA A 350 -25.21 -2.75 9.10
N ALA A 351 -25.63 -3.80 8.40
CA ALA A 351 -26.01 -3.72 6.99
C ALA A 351 -27.27 -2.85 6.78
N ASP A 352 -28.26 -2.96 7.66
CA ASP A 352 -29.47 -2.14 7.62
C ASP A 352 -29.17 -0.66 7.93
N GLU A 353 -28.34 -0.39 8.94
CA GLU A 353 -27.87 0.97 9.26
C GLU A 353 -27.11 1.57 8.07
N ALA A 354 -26.19 0.79 7.49
CA ALA A 354 -25.38 1.24 6.37
C ALA A 354 -26.25 1.58 5.16
N LYS A 355 -27.24 0.72 4.85
CA LYS A 355 -28.21 0.95 3.77
C LYS A 355 -29.07 2.19 4.01
N ALA A 356 -29.54 2.41 5.24
CA ALA A 356 -30.38 3.55 5.60
C ALA A 356 -29.63 4.89 5.53
N ASN A 357 -28.34 4.88 5.89
CA ASN A 357 -27.52 6.08 6.02
C ASN A 357 -26.54 6.31 4.85
N ALA A 358 -26.55 5.43 3.84
CA ALA A 358 -25.65 5.53 2.71
C ALA A 358 -25.95 6.76 1.87
N LYS A 359 -24.94 7.60 1.66
CA LYS A 359 -25.01 8.70 0.71
C LYS A 359 -24.56 8.22 -0.68
N PRO A 360 -25.22 8.69 -1.76
CA PRO A 360 -24.72 8.46 -3.10
C PRO A 360 -23.43 9.29 -3.31
N PRO A 361 -22.38 8.72 -3.92
CA PRO A 361 -21.22 9.50 -4.32
C PRO A 361 -21.59 10.51 -5.42
N LEU A 362 -20.90 11.66 -5.50
CA LEU A 362 -21.12 12.66 -6.56
C LEU A 362 -21.02 12.04 -7.95
N THR A 363 -21.76 12.57 -8.93
CA THR A 363 -22.09 11.86 -10.18
C THR A 363 -21.03 11.92 -11.30
N SER A 364 -20.01 12.78 -11.21
CA SER A 364 -18.97 12.91 -12.26
C SER A 364 -17.65 13.49 -11.74
N ALA A 365 -16.53 13.17 -12.39
CA ALA A 365 -15.19 13.71 -12.06
C ALA A 365 -15.16 15.25 -12.05
N GLU A 366 -15.92 15.91 -12.91
CA GLU A 366 -16.02 17.38 -12.96
C GLU A 366 -16.76 17.95 -11.75
N LYS A 367 -17.84 17.30 -11.30
CA LYS A 367 -18.53 17.69 -10.06
C LYS A 367 -17.66 17.44 -8.84
N VAL A 368 -16.80 16.43 -8.91
CA VAL A 368 -15.86 16.07 -7.85
C VAL A 368 -14.72 17.07 -7.81
N LYS A 369 -14.11 17.41 -8.96
CA LYS A 369 -13.10 18.47 -9.04
C LYS A 369 -13.66 19.82 -8.55
N ALA A 370 -14.90 20.13 -8.90
CA ALA A 370 -15.58 21.33 -8.41
C ALA A 370 -15.96 21.25 -6.91
N SER A 371 -16.04 20.05 -6.31
CA SER A 371 -16.38 19.83 -4.90
C SER A 371 -15.16 19.61 -3.98
N GLN A 372 -13.95 19.76 -4.52
CA GLN A 372 -12.75 19.30 -3.82
C GLN A 372 -12.14 20.34 -2.91
N GLY A 373 -12.42 21.64 -3.03
CA GLY A 373 -11.72 22.68 -2.28
C GLY A 373 -11.77 24.04 -2.96
N PRO A 374 -10.98 25.03 -2.48
CA PRO A 374 -10.86 26.31 -3.17
C PRO A 374 -10.11 26.17 -4.51
N VAL A 375 -10.54 26.92 -5.51
CA VAL A 375 -9.88 27.01 -6.84
C VAL A 375 -9.72 28.48 -7.17
N PHE A 376 -8.50 28.97 -7.27
CA PHE A 376 -8.24 30.40 -7.43
C PHE A 376 -7.86 30.76 -8.86
N ASP A 377 -8.71 31.54 -9.52
CA ASP A 377 -8.40 32.15 -10.80
C ASP A 377 -7.97 33.60 -10.61
N THR A 378 -6.90 34.00 -11.29
CA THR A 378 -6.40 35.37 -11.28
C THR A 378 -6.64 36.02 -12.64
N THR A 379 -7.29 37.18 -12.62
CA THR A 379 -7.53 38.00 -13.80
C THR A 379 -6.82 39.34 -13.63
N SER A 380 -6.12 39.79 -14.68
CA SER A 380 -5.47 41.10 -14.69
C SER A 380 -6.39 42.12 -15.33
N ASP A 381 -6.80 43.11 -14.54
CA ASP A 381 -7.54 44.28 -15.00
C ASP A 381 -6.58 45.43 -15.37
N THR A 382 -5.28 45.14 -15.43
CA THR A 382 -4.22 46.11 -15.68
C THR A 382 -4.15 46.46 -17.16
N PRO A 383 -4.14 47.76 -17.54
CA PRO A 383 -3.88 48.15 -18.92
C PRO A 383 -2.55 47.58 -19.42
N SER A 384 -2.58 46.91 -20.58
CA SER A 384 -1.38 46.28 -21.18
C SER A 384 -0.29 47.29 -21.58
N LEU A 385 -0.66 48.57 -21.70
CA LEU A 385 0.20 49.69 -22.04
C LEU A 385 0.29 50.65 -20.85
N CYS A 386 1.51 51.00 -20.45
CA CYS A 386 1.75 52.02 -19.44
C CYS A 386 2.49 53.24 -20.03
N SER A 387 1.87 54.42 -19.91
CA SER A 387 2.45 55.71 -20.28
C SER A 387 2.77 56.62 -19.07
N ASN A 388 2.31 56.25 -17.88
CA ASN A 388 2.43 57.05 -16.65
C ASN A 388 3.54 56.49 -15.73
N ASP A 389 4.14 57.33 -14.89
CA ASP A 389 5.03 56.89 -13.79
C ASP A 389 4.47 57.40 -12.45
N PRO A 390 4.04 56.53 -11.53
CA PRO A 390 4.08 55.06 -11.60
C PRO A 390 2.93 54.46 -12.45
N CYS A 391 3.14 53.24 -12.97
CA CYS A 391 2.11 52.43 -13.62
C CYS A 391 1.16 51.85 -12.57
N SER A 392 -0.15 52.02 -12.73
CA SER A 392 -1.13 51.31 -11.91
C SER A 392 -1.25 49.85 -12.32
N TYR A 393 -1.59 48.99 -11.38
CA TYR A 393 -2.00 47.61 -11.64
C TYR A 393 -3.22 47.26 -10.80
N ALA A 394 -4.02 46.34 -11.31
CA ALA A 394 -5.18 45.77 -10.66
C ALA A 394 -5.31 44.29 -11.07
N PHE A 395 -5.49 43.43 -10.06
CA PHE A 395 -5.74 42.01 -10.21
C PHE A 395 -6.98 41.63 -9.41
N THR A 396 -7.81 40.78 -10.00
CA THR A 396 -8.96 40.18 -9.34
C THR A 396 -8.70 38.68 -9.16
N VAL A 397 -8.71 38.21 -7.92
CA VAL A 397 -8.64 36.78 -7.58
C VAL A 397 -10.03 36.29 -7.24
N THR A 398 -10.49 35.26 -7.92
CA THR A 398 -11.81 34.64 -7.72
C THR A 398 -11.65 33.23 -7.21
N ASN A 399 -12.40 32.86 -6.18
CA ASN A 399 -12.51 31.46 -5.77
C ASN A 399 -13.67 30.79 -6.51
N ASN A 400 -13.33 29.99 -7.52
CA ASN A 400 -14.27 29.20 -8.33
C ASN A 400 -14.51 27.79 -7.77
N GLY A 401 -13.89 27.46 -6.64
CA GLY A 401 -14.12 26.20 -5.91
C GLY A 401 -15.39 26.23 -5.05
N ASP A 402 -15.67 25.12 -4.37
CA ASP A 402 -16.85 24.95 -3.51
C ASP A 402 -16.56 25.17 -2.01
N GLN A 403 -15.30 25.28 -1.63
CA GLN A 403 -14.88 25.56 -0.26
C GLN A 403 -14.25 26.95 -0.13
N PRO A 404 -14.45 27.65 0.99
CA PRO A 404 -13.68 28.85 1.30
C PRO A 404 -12.20 28.50 1.44
N GLY A 405 -11.32 29.39 0.97
CA GLY A 405 -9.88 29.20 1.10
C GLY A 405 -9.17 30.51 1.39
N GLU A 406 -8.13 30.44 2.22
CA GLU A 406 -7.18 31.56 2.37
C GLU A 406 -6.41 31.76 1.08
N ALA A 407 -6.33 33.00 0.61
CA ALA A 407 -5.62 33.37 -0.60
C ALA A 407 -4.59 34.48 -0.32
N VAL A 408 -3.39 34.27 -0.82
CA VAL A 408 -2.32 35.27 -0.88
C VAL A 408 -1.87 35.41 -2.32
N LEU A 409 -2.07 36.58 -2.91
CA LEU A 409 -1.67 36.87 -4.28
C LEU A 409 -0.21 37.32 -4.31
N HIS A 410 0.60 36.66 -5.12
CA HIS A 410 1.98 37.00 -5.39
C HIS A 410 2.08 37.62 -6.78
N LEU A 411 2.73 38.77 -6.88
CA LEU A 411 2.88 39.53 -8.13
C LEU A 411 4.36 39.80 -8.40
N THR A 412 4.82 39.43 -9.59
CA THR A 412 6.16 39.74 -10.08
C THR A 412 6.06 40.65 -11.30
N PHE A 413 6.70 41.81 -11.21
CA PHE A 413 6.77 42.78 -12.31
C PHE A 413 8.21 42.93 -12.81
N PRO A 414 8.40 43.29 -14.10
CA PRO A 414 9.73 43.53 -14.65
C PRO A 414 10.53 44.57 -13.83
N GLY A 415 11.74 44.20 -13.41
CA GLY A 415 12.65 45.08 -12.69
C GLY A 415 12.28 45.35 -11.22
N THR A 416 11.34 44.60 -10.65
CA THR A 416 10.97 44.70 -9.23
C THR A 416 10.98 43.35 -8.54
N ASN A 417 11.21 43.33 -7.22
CA ASN A 417 11.02 42.13 -6.41
C ASN A 417 9.53 41.73 -6.35
N GLU A 418 9.26 40.45 -6.10
CA GLU A 418 7.92 39.91 -5.86
C GLU A 418 7.21 40.71 -4.75
N ARG A 419 5.92 41.00 -4.97
CA ARG A 419 5.04 41.64 -3.98
C ARG A 419 3.95 40.67 -3.55
N VAL A 420 3.66 40.67 -2.25
CA VAL A 420 2.70 39.77 -1.61
C VAL A 420 1.47 40.57 -1.17
N HIS A 421 0.29 40.08 -1.52
CA HIS A 421 -1.01 40.69 -1.19
C HIS A 421 -1.90 39.66 -0.47
N PRO A 422 -1.96 39.69 0.87
CA PRO A 422 -2.91 38.86 1.61
C PRO A 422 -4.35 39.28 1.30
N LEU A 423 -5.16 38.36 0.78
CA LEU A 423 -6.58 38.60 0.43
C LEU A 423 -7.54 38.06 1.48
N GLY A 424 -7.02 37.29 2.44
CA GLY A 424 -7.79 36.58 3.46
C GLY A 424 -8.55 35.39 2.87
N THR A 425 -9.59 34.96 3.58
CA THR A 425 -10.46 33.88 3.11
C THR A 425 -11.43 34.38 2.04
N ILE A 426 -11.41 33.75 0.87
CA ILE A 426 -12.35 34.03 -0.22
C ILE A 426 -13.35 32.87 -0.28
N ALA A 427 -14.64 33.19 -0.11
CA ALA A 427 -15.71 32.20 -0.19
C ALA A 427 -15.99 31.77 -1.64
N PRO A 428 -16.65 30.61 -1.87
CA PRO A 428 -17.06 30.16 -3.19
C PRO A 428 -17.80 31.24 -4.00
N GLY A 429 -17.40 31.42 -5.25
CA GLY A 429 -17.95 32.41 -6.19
C GLY A 429 -17.65 33.87 -5.83
N GLN A 430 -16.88 34.14 -4.78
CA GLN A 430 -16.46 35.51 -4.42
C GLN A 430 -15.12 35.86 -5.05
N SER A 431 -14.92 37.17 -5.23
CA SER A 431 -13.66 37.73 -5.70
C SER A 431 -13.09 38.76 -4.73
N LYS A 432 -11.77 38.88 -4.69
CA LYS A 432 -11.04 39.94 -3.99
C LYS A 432 -10.09 40.62 -4.96
N GLN A 433 -9.98 41.94 -4.84
CA GLN A 433 -9.09 42.74 -5.68
C GLN A 433 -7.83 43.13 -4.93
N ALA A 434 -6.72 43.14 -5.65
CA ALA A 434 -5.45 43.74 -5.23
C ALA A 434 -5.04 44.75 -6.28
N SER A 435 -4.76 45.98 -5.85
CA SER A 435 -4.31 47.05 -6.73
C SER A 435 -3.16 47.81 -6.11
N GLY A 436 -2.34 48.43 -6.94
CA GLY A 436 -1.25 49.27 -6.48
C GLY A 436 -0.54 49.95 -7.64
N SER A 437 0.71 50.34 -7.40
CA SER A 437 1.54 51.01 -8.39
C SER A 437 2.94 50.41 -8.48
N ARG A 438 3.52 50.44 -9.68
CA ARG A 438 4.88 49.96 -9.99
C ARG A 438 5.64 51.00 -10.83
N PRO A 439 6.99 51.01 -10.79
CA PRO A 439 7.77 51.95 -11.60
C PRO A 439 7.55 51.71 -13.10
N ASN A 440 7.53 52.79 -13.88
CA ASN A 440 7.67 52.68 -15.33
C ASN A 440 9.16 52.45 -15.66
N ILE A 441 9.53 51.26 -16.17
CA ILE A 441 10.93 50.94 -16.49
C ILE A 441 11.52 51.80 -17.64
N ALA A 442 10.68 52.49 -18.40
CA ALA A 442 11.07 53.47 -19.42
C ALA A 442 11.00 54.92 -18.94
N LYS A 443 11.08 55.14 -17.61
CA LYS A 443 11.06 56.46 -16.98
C LYS A 443 11.99 57.45 -17.68
N GLY A 444 11.47 58.65 -17.96
CA GLY A 444 12.22 59.74 -18.59
C GLY A 444 12.32 59.69 -20.12
N THR A 445 11.79 58.64 -20.78
CA THR A 445 11.84 58.53 -22.26
C THR A 445 10.55 58.97 -22.95
N GLY A 446 9.45 59.17 -22.22
CA GLY A 446 8.11 59.44 -22.77
C GLY A 446 7.50 58.29 -23.56
N ARG A 447 8.13 57.10 -23.55
CA ARG A 447 7.68 55.94 -24.32
C ARG A 447 6.62 55.15 -23.56
N THR A 448 5.65 54.64 -24.31
CA THR A 448 4.71 53.64 -23.82
C THR A 448 5.38 52.28 -23.83
N ILE A 449 5.29 51.56 -22.72
CA ILE A 449 5.84 50.20 -22.60
C ILE A 449 4.73 49.18 -22.43
N ARG A 450 4.94 48.02 -23.05
CA ARG A 450 4.14 46.82 -22.84
C ARG A 450 4.77 46.02 -21.71
N HIS A 451 3.96 45.65 -20.71
CA HIS A 451 4.40 44.82 -19.59
C HIS A 451 3.86 43.40 -19.70
N THR A 452 4.64 42.45 -19.21
CA THR A 452 4.17 41.12 -18.84
C THR A 452 4.27 41.05 -17.32
N ASP A 453 3.12 40.93 -16.68
CA ASP A 453 3.02 40.78 -15.23
C ASP A 453 2.77 39.32 -14.92
N TYR A 454 3.49 38.76 -13.95
CA TYR A 454 3.32 37.38 -13.53
C TYR A 454 2.59 37.37 -12.19
N SER A 455 1.57 36.52 -12.07
CA SER A 455 0.76 36.40 -10.88
C SER A 455 0.49 34.94 -10.54
N TRP A 456 0.49 34.63 -9.26
CA TRP A 456 0.04 33.33 -8.77
C TRP A 456 -0.56 33.46 -7.36
N VAL A 457 -1.36 32.47 -6.95
CA VAL A 457 -2.04 32.48 -5.65
C VAL A 457 -1.51 31.36 -4.78
N PHE A 458 -0.99 31.73 -3.62
CA PHE A 458 -0.71 30.79 -2.54
C PHE A 458 -1.98 30.56 -1.73
N SER A 459 -2.23 29.30 -1.39
CA SER A 459 -3.26 28.89 -0.44
C SER A 459 -2.77 27.74 0.40
N THR A 460 -3.01 27.82 1.71
CA THR A 460 -2.67 26.75 2.65
C THR A 460 -3.42 25.45 2.38
N ALA A 461 -4.61 25.55 1.76
CA ALA A 461 -5.40 24.40 1.32
C ALA A 461 -4.78 23.67 0.11
N LEU A 462 -3.92 24.32 -0.67
CA LEU A 462 -3.29 23.75 -1.86
C LEU A 462 -1.84 23.34 -1.61
N TYR A 463 -1.08 24.20 -0.94
CA TYR A 463 0.38 24.05 -0.78
C TYR A 463 0.81 23.68 0.65
N GLY A 464 -0.14 23.63 1.59
CA GLY A 464 0.15 23.43 3.01
C GLY A 464 0.57 24.72 3.73
N PRO A 465 0.93 24.62 5.02
CA PRO A 465 1.16 25.79 5.87
C PRO A 465 2.46 26.55 5.56
N ASP A 466 3.39 25.96 4.80
CA ASP A 466 4.68 26.57 4.47
C ASP A 466 4.61 27.32 3.12
N PRO A 467 4.62 28.67 3.10
CA PRO A 467 4.61 29.45 1.86
C PRO A 467 5.87 29.27 1.01
N ASP A 468 6.98 28.81 1.60
CA ASP A 468 8.21 28.58 0.85
C ASP A 468 8.09 27.36 -0.06
N VAL A 469 7.29 26.35 0.34
CA VAL A 469 6.93 25.21 -0.53
C VAL A 469 6.22 25.72 -1.77
N GLY A 470 5.16 26.53 -1.61
CA GLY A 470 4.42 27.11 -2.73
C GLY A 470 5.31 27.93 -3.67
N ARG A 471 6.18 28.79 -3.11
CA ARG A 471 7.14 29.58 -3.90
C ARG A 471 8.13 28.71 -4.68
N ARG A 472 8.70 27.68 -4.06
CA ARG A 472 9.68 26.80 -4.71
C ARG A 472 9.04 25.97 -5.83
N LEU A 473 7.81 25.51 -5.64
CA LEU A 473 7.04 24.79 -6.66
C LEU A 473 6.63 25.70 -7.82
N HIS A 474 6.11 26.90 -7.51
CA HIS A 474 5.75 27.86 -8.55
C HIS A 474 6.97 28.27 -9.41
N ALA A 475 8.12 28.52 -8.78
CA ALA A 475 9.37 28.83 -9.49
C ALA A 475 9.86 27.68 -10.40
N ARG A 476 9.32 26.47 -10.23
CA ARG A 476 9.58 25.26 -11.02
C ARG A 476 8.46 24.92 -12.00
N GLU A 477 7.43 25.75 -12.07
CA GLU A 477 6.20 25.49 -12.83
C GLU A 477 5.53 24.15 -12.43
N LEU A 478 5.55 23.86 -11.13
CA LEU A 478 4.93 22.65 -10.56
C LEU A 478 3.70 23.02 -9.74
N GLU A 479 2.60 22.31 -9.97
CA GLU A 479 1.37 22.45 -9.21
C GLU A 479 0.93 21.12 -8.59
N PRO A 480 0.38 21.09 -7.36
CA PRO A 480 -0.14 19.84 -6.78
C PRO A 480 -1.25 19.20 -7.61
N ASP A 481 -2.02 19.99 -8.36
CA ASP A 481 -3.06 19.50 -9.28
C ASP A 481 -2.46 18.67 -10.43
N ASP A 482 -1.17 18.80 -10.72
CA ASP A 482 -0.50 18.01 -11.74
C ASP A 482 -0.58 16.50 -11.46
N VAL A 483 -0.54 16.04 -10.21
CA VAL A 483 -0.62 14.59 -9.91
C VAL A 483 -2.07 14.07 -9.85
N PHE A 484 -3.04 14.98 -10.02
CA PHE A 484 -4.48 14.76 -9.98
C PHE A 484 -4.86 14.16 -8.60
N VAL A 485 -5.19 14.95 -7.59
CA VAL A 485 -5.63 14.47 -6.26
C VAL A 485 -6.70 15.40 -5.69
N ALA A 486 -7.53 14.93 -4.77
CA ALA A 486 -8.48 15.80 -4.06
C ALA A 486 -7.74 16.83 -3.21
N THR A 487 -8.34 18.01 -3.04
CA THR A 487 -7.68 19.13 -2.36
C THR A 487 -7.17 18.83 -0.95
N PRO A 488 -7.80 18.01 -0.10
CA PRO A 488 -7.18 17.69 1.20
C PRO A 488 -5.85 16.96 1.13
N LEU A 489 -5.56 16.32 -0.01
CA LEU A 489 -4.26 15.67 -0.25
C LEU A 489 -3.28 16.60 -0.95
N MET A 490 -3.73 17.69 -1.59
CA MET A 490 -2.87 18.65 -2.29
C MET A 490 -1.74 19.20 -1.41
N PRO A 491 -1.96 19.64 -0.15
CA PRO A 491 -0.87 20.06 0.73
C PRO A 491 0.22 19.01 0.92
N SER A 492 -0.18 17.75 1.02
CA SER A 492 0.76 16.65 1.23
C SER A 492 1.50 16.30 -0.05
N VAL A 493 0.81 16.33 -1.20
CA VAL A 493 1.44 16.17 -2.53
C VAL A 493 2.41 17.31 -2.83
N ALA A 494 2.06 18.55 -2.48
CA ALA A 494 2.94 19.71 -2.58
C ALA A 494 4.23 19.49 -1.78
N ASN A 495 4.12 19.05 -0.54
CA ASN A 495 5.29 18.72 0.29
C ASN A 495 6.14 17.59 -0.32
N ILE A 496 5.52 16.54 -0.89
CA ILE A 496 6.26 15.46 -1.55
C ILE A 496 7.01 15.99 -2.79
N LEU A 497 6.33 16.73 -3.67
CA LEU A 497 6.92 17.34 -4.87
C LEU A 497 8.09 18.27 -4.51
N ASP A 498 7.92 19.10 -3.49
CA ASP A 498 8.96 20.01 -3.02
C ASP A 498 10.17 19.23 -2.50
N GLN A 499 9.95 18.20 -1.67
CA GLN A 499 11.08 17.42 -1.14
C GLN A 499 11.85 16.66 -2.25
N MET A 500 11.18 16.24 -3.33
CA MET A 500 11.82 15.61 -4.49
C MET A 500 12.65 16.60 -5.32
N THR A 501 12.25 17.88 -5.38
CA THR A 501 12.79 18.83 -6.36
C THR A 501 13.55 20.02 -5.76
N LYS A 502 13.43 20.29 -4.46
CA LYS A 502 13.97 21.50 -3.80
C LYS A 502 15.48 21.68 -3.93
N ASN A 503 16.23 20.58 -4.08
CA ASN A 503 17.69 20.60 -4.22
C ASN A 503 18.16 20.60 -5.69
N LEU A 504 17.22 20.57 -6.64
CA LEU A 504 17.49 20.59 -8.07
C LEU A 504 17.40 22.03 -8.61
N PRO A 505 18.10 22.34 -9.73
CA PRO A 505 17.91 23.61 -10.45
C PRO A 505 16.44 23.85 -10.77
N ALA A 506 15.99 25.09 -10.64
CA ALA A 506 14.58 25.42 -10.86
C ALA A 506 14.12 25.18 -12.31
N ASP A 507 15.05 25.27 -13.27
CA ASP A 507 14.86 25.08 -14.70
C ASP A 507 15.08 23.62 -15.18
N ASP A 508 15.31 22.67 -14.25
CA ASP A 508 15.40 21.23 -14.58
C ASP A 508 14.01 20.62 -14.85
N THR A 509 13.44 21.00 -15.99
CA THR A 509 12.13 20.54 -16.45
C THR A 509 12.02 19.02 -16.56
N ALA A 510 13.13 18.32 -16.87
CA ALA A 510 13.15 16.87 -16.97
C ALA A 510 12.98 16.21 -15.60
N ALA A 511 13.68 16.69 -14.58
CA ALA A 511 13.53 16.19 -13.22
C ALA A 511 12.16 16.54 -12.61
N ASN A 512 11.67 17.76 -12.86
CA ASN A 512 10.32 18.18 -12.45
C ASN A 512 9.23 17.27 -13.04
N GLN A 513 9.28 17.02 -14.36
CA GLN A 513 8.34 16.13 -15.03
C GLN A 513 8.44 14.69 -14.53
N LYS A 514 9.66 14.22 -14.22
CA LYS A 514 9.89 12.90 -13.64
C LYS A 514 9.26 12.77 -12.25
N ALA A 515 9.39 13.79 -11.40
CA ALA A 515 8.75 13.80 -10.08
C ALA A 515 7.22 13.73 -10.20
N VAL A 516 6.63 14.55 -11.08
CA VAL A 516 5.18 14.52 -11.36
C VAL A 516 4.73 13.14 -11.87
N ASN A 517 5.45 12.55 -12.82
CA ASN A 517 5.12 11.23 -13.36
C ASN A 517 5.22 10.13 -12.31
N ALA A 518 6.28 10.14 -11.48
CA ALA A 518 6.43 9.18 -10.40
C ALA A 518 5.28 9.27 -9.38
N LEU A 519 4.81 10.48 -9.06
CA LEU A 519 3.65 10.66 -8.18
C LEU A 519 2.32 10.29 -8.84
N ARG A 520 2.14 10.55 -10.14
CA ARG A 520 0.98 10.05 -10.89
C ARG A 520 0.94 8.53 -10.90
N ASP A 521 2.07 7.88 -11.12
CA ASP A 521 2.18 6.42 -11.09
C ASP A 521 1.93 5.85 -9.69
N ALA A 522 2.51 6.47 -8.66
CA ALA A 522 2.24 6.12 -7.26
C ALA A 522 0.76 6.30 -6.89
N ASN A 523 0.13 7.38 -7.38
CA ASN A 523 -1.30 7.65 -7.22
C ASN A 523 -2.15 6.55 -7.86
N MET A 524 -1.90 6.21 -9.13
CA MET A 524 -2.59 5.10 -9.82
C MET A 524 -2.43 3.75 -9.12
N ARG A 525 -1.34 3.56 -8.36
CA ARG A 525 -1.05 2.34 -7.59
C ARG A 525 -1.54 2.38 -6.13
N GLY A 526 -2.11 3.50 -5.67
CA GLY A 526 -2.58 3.66 -4.28
C GLY A 526 -1.46 3.77 -3.26
N GLN A 527 -0.33 4.36 -3.64
CA GLN A 527 0.88 4.48 -2.80
C GLN A 527 1.04 5.85 -2.13
N ILE A 528 0.20 6.83 -2.47
CA ILE A 528 0.26 8.20 -1.93
C ILE A 528 0.28 8.23 -0.39
N PRO A 529 -0.56 7.46 0.35
CA PRO A 529 -0.53 7.48 1.81
C PRO A 529 0.81 7.05 2.43
N ALA A 530 1.50 6.08 1.80
CA ALA A 530 2.85 5.69 2.23
C ALA A 530 3.84 6.83 1.99
N LEU A 531 3.76 7.50 0.84
CA LEU A 531 4.61 8.66 0.53
C LEU A 531 4.34 9.86 1.44
N MET A 532 3.09 10.09 1.82
CA MET A 532 2.72 11.12 2.80
C MET A 532 3.36 10.83 4.15
N THR A 533 3.32 9.57 4.61
CA THR A 533 3.98 9.15 5.86
C THR A 533 5.49 9.40 5.80
N ILE A 534 6.12 9.07 4.67
CA ILE A 534 7.56 9.27 4.45
C ILE A 534 7.90 10.77 4.44
N ALA A 535 7.16 11.60 3.68
CA ALA A 535 7.40 13.04 3.58
C ALA A 535 7.16 13.79 4.90
N ALA A 536 6.09 13.43 5.63
CA ALA A 536 5.78 14.00 6.92
C ALA A 536 6.84 13.68 7.98
N SER A 537 7.55 12.56 7.84
CA SER A 537 8.62 12.19 8.78
C SER A 537 9.82 13.13 8.73
N GLY A 538 10.08 13.78 7.58
CA GLY A 538 11.30 14.56 7.33
C GLY A 538 12.61 13.76 7.42
N ARG A 539 12.53 12.42 7.45
CA ARG A 539 13.65 11.53 7.84
C ARG A 539 14.11 10.58 6.75
N LEU A 540 13.52 10.63 5.55
CA LEU A 540 14.13 10.04 4.36
C LEU A 540 15.30 10.91 3.89
N GLN A 541 16.51 10.36 3.93
CA GLN A 541 17.76 11.10 3.74
C GLN A 541 18.09 11.37 2.26
N ASN A 542 17.56 10.55 1.35
CA ASN A 542 17.78 10.67 -0.09
C ASN A 542 16.48 10.99 -0.85
N PHE A 543 15.67 11.91 -0.32
CA PHE A 543 14.36 12.24 -0.91
C PHE A 543 14.42 12.67 -2.39
N GLY A 544 15.52 13.31 -2.82
CA GLY A 544 15.74 13.68 -4.22
C GLY A 544 15.78 12.50 -5.18
N ASP A 545 16.15 11.30 -4.69
CA ASP A 545 16.20 10.07 -5.49
C ASP A 545 14.84 9.35 -5.52
N LEU A 546 13.84 9.83 -4.78
CA LEU A 546 12.57 9.11 -4.59
C LEU A 546 11.87 8.82 -5.91
N ALA A 547 11.97 9.72 -6.91
CA ALA A 547 11.37 9.48 -8.22
C ALA A 547 11.92 8.21 -8.88
N ASP A 548 13.24 8.01 -8.81
CA ASP A 548 13.92 6.81 -9.31
C ASP A 548 13.57 5.57 -8.49
N SER A 549 13.52 5.69 -7.16
CA SER A 549 13.17 4.58 -6.27
C SER A 549 11.73 4.08 -6.51
N LEU A 550 10.82 4.97 -6.94
CA LEU A 550 9.43 4.61 -7.23
C LEU A 550 9.26 3.84 -8.54
N ASP A 551 10.19 3.93 -9.50
CA ASP A 551 10.13 3.13 -10.72
C ASP A 551 10.10 1.62 -10.40
N GLY A 552 10.82 1.18 -9.37
CA GLY A 552 10.86 -0.22 -8.92
C GLY A 552 9.60 -0.70 -8.17
N THR A 553 8.64 0.19 -7.88
CA THR A 553 7.37 -0.17 -7.21
C THR A 553 6.31 -0.68 -8.19
N ASP A 554 6.69 -0.94 -9.44
CA ASP A 554 5.82 -1.60 -10.43
C ASP A 554 5.74 -3.12 -10.17
N ALA A 555 6.69 -3.65 -9.42
CA ALA A 555 6.71 -5.00 -8.87
C ALA A 555 6.31 -5.01 -7.39
N ILE A 556 5.66 -6.10 -6.96
CA ILE A 556 5.19 -6.28 -5.59
C ILE A 556 6.32 -6.15 -4.55
N GLY A 557 7.54 -6.59 -4.90
CA GLY A 557 8.71 -6.45 -4.06
C GLY A 557 9.00 -4.99 -3.71
N GLY A 558 9.04 -4.10 -4.70
CA GLY A 558 9.29 -2.67 -4.47
C GLY A 558 8.17 -1.98 -3.68
N VAL A 559 6.91 -2.38 -3.93
CA VAL A 559 5.76 -1.91 -3.12
C VAL A 559 5.95 -2.28 -1.66
N ARG A 560 6.32 -3.53 -1.37
CA ARG A 560 6.56 -3.97 0.01
C ARG A 560 7.75 -3.25 0.64
N VAL A 561 8.79 -2.90 -0.11
CA VAL A 561 9.89 -2.07 0.42
C VAL A 561 9.38 -0.68 0.83
N LEU A 562 8.65 0.00 -0.07
CA LEU A 562 8.05 1.31 0.22
C LEU A 562 7.17 1.24 1.48
N GLU A 563 6.39 0.19 1.57
CA GLU A 563 5.51 -0.08 2.70
C GLU A 563 6.29 -0.22 4.03
N GLN A 564 7.39 -0.95 4.02
CA GLN A 564 8.23 -1.15 5.21
C GLN A 564 8.98 0.12 5.61
N VAL A 565 9.43 0.93 4.64
CA VAL A 565 10.04 2.24 4.90
C VAL A 565 9.05 3.19 5.58
N ALA A 566 7.83 3.26 5.06
CA ALA A 566 6.77 4.08 5.67
C ALA A 566 6.40 3.58 7.08
N HIS A 567 6.29 2.26 7.27
CA HIS A 567 6.03 1.68 8.60
C HIS A 567 7.15 2.01 9.60
N LEU A 568 8.41 1.80 9.22
CA LEU A 568 9.58 2.11 10.05
C LEU A 568 9.58 3.58 10.49
N LEU A 569 9.40 4.50 9.54
CA LEU A 569 9.35 5.94 9.84
C LEU A 569 8.16 6.31 10.73
N LYS A 570 7.03 5.59 10.63
CA LYS A 570 5.87 5.80 11.50
C LYS A 570 6.11 5.31 12.93
N THR A 571 6.74 4.14 13.09
CA THR A 571 6.87 3.47 14.40
C THR A 571 8.14 3.82 15.17
N ASP A 572 9.19 4.22 14.47
CA ASP A 572 10.48 4.59 15.07
C ASP A 572 10.73 6.08 14.79
N PRO A 573 10.57 6.98 15.78
CA PRO A 573 10.75 8.42 15.58
C PRO A 573 12.21 8.83 15.37
N ASN A 574 13.18 7.97 15.73
CA ASN A 574 14.60 8.25 15.59
C ASN A 574 15.18 7.71 14.27
N ALA A 575 14.43 6.86 13.57
CA ALA A 575 14.90 6.26 12.32
C ALA A 575 15.18 7.31 11.24
N ARG A 576 16.34 7.22 10.60
CA ARG A 576 16.75 7.94 9.39
C ARG A 576 17.01 6.92 8.31
N VAL A 577 16.36 7.06 7.16
CA VAL A 577 16.29 6.00 6.13
C VAL A 577 16.88 6.47 4.81
N TRP A 578 17.56 5.58 4.11
CA TRP A 578 17.94 5.70 2.70
C TRP A 578 17.18 4.60 1.92
N PHE A 579 16.33 4.99 0.98
CA PHE A 579 15.44 4.07 0.24
C PHE A 579 15.93 3.87 -1.20
N ASP A 580 16.17 2.60 -1.58
CA ASP A 580 16.69 2.15 -2.89
C ASP A 580 17.88 2.98 -3.41
N GLY A 581 18.63 3.60 -2.49
CA GLY A 581 19.58 4.67 -2.78
C GLY A 581 20.95 4.46 -2.17
N GLY A 582 21.84 5.38 -2.51
CA GLY A 582 23.25 5.30 -2.16
C GLY A 582 23.58 5.86 -0.77
N TYR A 583 23.71 5.00 0.24
CA TYR A 583 24.32 5.42 1.50
C TYR A 583 25.82 5.66 1.30
N LYS A 584 26.27 6.91 1.43
CA LYS A 584 27.69 7.25 1.37
C LYS A 584 28.33 7.05 2.74
N ALA A 585 29.15 6.01 2.88
CA ALA A 585 29.83 5.74 4.14
C ALA A 585 31.08 6.61 4.31
N GLY A 586 31.69 6.56 5.51
CA GLY A 586 32.89 7.34 5.85
C GLY A 586 34.14 6.95 5.04
N ASP A 587 34.13 5.79 4.39
CA ASP A 587 35.18 5.36 3.45
C ASP A 587 35.06 6.00 2.05
N GLY A 588 34.06 6.86 1.85
CA GLY A 588 33.78 7.55 0.60
C GLY A 588 33.03 6.71 -0.44
N LYS A 589 32.77 5.42 -0.16
CA LYS A 589 32.01 4.53 -1.05
C LYS A 589 30.52 4.68 -0.82
N THR A 590 29.77 4.40 -1.88
CA THR A 590 28.32 4.37 -1.88
C THR A 590 27.85 2.93 -1.83
N TYR A 591 27.05 2.61 -0.82
CA TYR A 591 26.46 1.30 -0.59
C TYR A 591 24.97 1.33 -0.90
N LYS A 592 24.43 0.21 -1.35
CA LYS A 592 23.04 0.11 -1.76
C LYS A 592 22.44 -1.23 -1.31
N THR A 593 21.28 -1.16 -0.69
CA THR A 593 20.35 -2.27 -0.46
C THR A 593 18.93 -1.75 -0.71
N ASP A 594 17.89 -2.57 -0.51
CA ASP A 594 16.51 -2.08 -0.68
C ASP A 594 16.21 -0.88 0.24
N TYR A 595 16.68 -0.95 1.49
CA TYR A 595 16.82 0.25 2.32
C TYR A 595 17.91 0.08 3.39
N ILE A 596 18.50 1.21 3.78
CA ILE A 596 19.47 1.32 4.86
C ILE A 596 18.89 2.28 5.89
N PHE A 597 19.04 1.99 7.17
CA PHE A 597 18.61 2.94 8.19
C PHE A 597 19.54 2.98 9.39
N THR A 598 19.56 4.14 10.02
CA THR A 598 20.09 4.34 11.36
C THR A 598 18.98 4.74 12.31
N SER A 599 19.07 4.34 13.58
CA SER A 599 18.14 4.75 14.63
C SER A 599 18.83 4.74 15.99
N THR A 600 18.13 5.19 17.02
CA THR A 600 18.56 5.08 18.42
C THR A 600 17.50 4.32 19.20
N ARG A 601 17.89 3.18 19.78
CA ARG A 601 17.04 2.35 20.64
C ARG A 601 17.75 2.12 21.97
N ASP A 602 17.07 2.44 23.07
CA ASP A 602 17.62 2.30 24.43
C ASP A 602 18.99 2.99 24.62
N GLY A 603 19.19 4.15 23.96
CA GLY A 603 20.43 4.91 23.98
C GLY A 603 21.56 4.36 23.09
N GLN A 604 21.33 3.23 22.41
CA GLN A 604 22.30 2.63 21.50
C GLN A 604 21.98 2.96 20.04
N GLU A 605 23.03 3.28 19.28
CA GLU A 605 22.92 3.50 17.84
C GLU A 605 22.69 2.14 17.14
N LEU A 606 21.61 2.07 16.37
CA LEU A 606 21.26 0.93 15.53
C LEU A 606 21.57 1.26 14.08
N LYS A 607 22.33 0.41 13.39
CA LYS A 607 22.67 0.53 11.96
C LYS A 607 22.29 -0.75 11.23
N ARG A 608 21.36 -0.67 10.29
CA ARG A 608 20.84 -1.83 9.56
C ARG A 608 20.81 -1.59 8.05
N ALA A 609 21.26 -2.59 7.31
CA ALA A 609 21.13 -2.67 5.87
C ALA A 609 20.20 -3.83 5.55
N VAL A 610 19.07 -3.53 4.92
CA VAL A 610 17.97 -4.48 4.73
C VAL A 610 17.82 -4.81 3.26
N GLN A 611 17.75 -6.12 2.98
CA GLN A 611 17.33 -6.66 1.70
C GLN A 611 15.99 -7.38 1.90
N VAL A 612 14.97 -6.89 1.20
CA VAL A 612 13.62 -7.40 1.23
C VAL A 612 13.39 -8.32 0.05
N LYS A 613 12.82 -9.48 0.32
CA LYS A 613 12.27 -10.35 -0.71
C LYS A 613 10.83 -10.65 -0.39
N THR A 614 10.03 -10.71 -1.43
CA THR A 614 8.63 -11.08 -1.33
C THR A 614 8.45 -12.47 -1.94
N ILE A 615 7.76 -13.36 -1.25
CA ILE A 615 7.46 -14.70 -1.77
C ILE A 615 5.97 -14.97 -1.82
N THR A 616 5.56 -15.62 -2.90
CA THR A 616 4.19 -16.07 -3.16
C THR A 616 4.06 -17.59 -3.07
N SER A 617 5.16 -18.30 -2.85
CA SER A 617 5.19 -19.74 -2.65
C SER A 617 6.40 -20.14 -1.81
N TRP A 618 6.21 -21.15 -0.95
CA TRP A 618 7.28 -21.76 -0.15
C TRP A 618 8.45 -22.30 -0.99
N LYS A 619 8.19 -22.70 -2.25
CA LYS A 619 9.23 -23.18 -3.18
C LYS A 619 10.31 -22.13 -3.45
N LYS A 620 9.94 -20.84 -3.44
CA LYS A 620 10.85 -19.71 -3.71
C LYS A 620 11.59 -19.21 -2.47
N LEU A 621 11.23 -19.68 -1.27
CA LEU A 621 11.75 -19.15 -0.01
C LEU A 621 13.28 -19.12 0.03
N TRP A 622 13.91 -20.27 -0.18
CA TRP A 622 15.36 -20.40 0.00
C TRP A 622 16.17 -19.79 -1.13
N GLU A 623 15.64 -19.81 -2.36
CA GLU A 623 16.23 -19.10 -3.48
C GLU A 623 16.31 -17.60 -3.18
N ARG A 624 15.18 -16.98 -2.85
CA ARG A 624 15.11 -15.56 -2.53
C ARG A 624 15.94 -15.20 -1.31
N MET A 625 15.94 -16.01 -0.26
CA MET A 625 16.82 -15.80 0.89
C MET A 625 18.30 -15.82 0.49
N GLY A 626 18.72 -16.78 -0.35
CA GLY A 626 20.09 -16.84 -0.84
C GLY A 626 20.47 -15.62 -1.66
N ASP A 627 19.62 -15.21 -2.60
CA ASP A 627 19.83 -13.98 -3.38
C ASP A 627 20.02 -12.77 -2.45
N ALA A 628 19.18 -12.66 -1.41
CA ALA A 628 19.28 -11.56 -0.46
C ALA A 628 20.59 -11.58 0.33
N VAL A 629 21.05 -12.76 0.76
CA VAL A 629 22.35 -12.92 1.42
C VAL A 629 23.48 -12.53 0.47
N GLU A 630 23.49 -13.05 -0.76
CA GLU A 630 24.50 -12.69 -1.75
C GLU A 630 24.54 -11.18 -2.03
N GLN A 631 23.38 -10.54 -2.14
CA GLN A 631 23.26 -9.09 -2.34
C GLN A 631 23.77 -8.32 -1.13
N LEU A 632 23.40 -8.68 0.09
CA LEU A 632 23.92 -7.99 1.29
C LEU A 632 25.44 -8.09 1.41
N ASN A 633 26.06 -9.10 0.81
CA ASN A 633 27.51 -9.32 0.82
C ASN A 633 28.24 -8.79 -0.42
N GLY A 634 27.55 -8.26 -1.44
CA GLY A 634 28.18 -7.86 -2.70
C GLY A 634 28.65 -9.03 -3.58
N GLU A 635 28.12 -10.23 -3.32
CA GLU A 635 28.48 -11.47 -4.00
C GLU A 635 27.53 -11.80 -5.16
N HIS A 636 26.37 -11.14 -5.22
CA HIS A 636 25.33 -11.45 -6.20
C HIS A 636 25.79 -11.15 -7.63
N LYS A 637 25.68 -12.16 -8.51
CA LYS A 637 26.04 -12.09 -9.95
C LYS A 637 27.50 -11.72 -10.24
N LEU A 638 28.44 -12.07 -9.35
CA LEU A 638 29.88 -12.06 -9.67
C LEU A 638 30.12 -12.81 -10.99
N GLY A 639 30.58 -12.10 -12.04
CA GLY A 639 30.90 -12.66 -13.36
C GLY A 639 29.81 -12.58 -14.45
N LYS A 640 28.64 -11.99 -14.20
CA LYS A 640 27.67 -11.63 -15.26
C LYS A 640 27.83 -10.14 -15.64
N PRO A 641 27.58 -9.73 -16.90
CA PRO A 641 27.64 -8.32 -17.27
C PRO A 641 26.74 -7.50 -16.34
N GLN A 642 27.35 -6.57 -15.61
CA GLN A 642 26.62 -5.69 -14.69
C GLN A 642 25.57 -4.94 -15.49
N GLY A 643 24.30 -5.05 -15.07
CA GLY A 643 23.28 -4.11 -15.51
C GLY A 643 23.62 -2.69 -15.04
N LYS A 644 22.81 -1.70 -15.40
CA LYS A 644 22.98 -0.30 -14.96
C LYS A 644 23.00 -0.11 -13.42
N ARG A 645 22.61 -1.12 -12.64
CA ARG A 645 22.65 -1.11 -11.17
C ARG A 645 23.98 -1.69 -10.71
N GLY A 646 24.74 -0.88 -9.95
CA GLY A 646 25.94 -1.35 -9.24
C GLY A 646 25.63 -2.49 -8.26
N PRO A 647 26.65 -3.16 -7.72
CA PRO A 647 26.43 -4.26 -6.77
C PRO A 647 25.69 -3.74 -5.54
N GLU A 648 24.57 -4.38 -5.21
CA GLU A 648 23.95 -4.25 -3.89
C GLU A 648 24.94 -4.81 -2.86
N GLN A 649 25.12 -4.11 -1.74
CA GLN A 649 26.03 -4.47 -0.65
C GLN A 649 25.71 -3.66 0.61
N ALA A 650 25.74 -4.30 1.76
CA ALA A 650 25.63 -3.62 3.05
C ALA A 650 26.90 -2.80 3.38
N PRO A 651 26.77 -1.59 3.96
CA PRO A 651 27.93 -0.82 4.42
C PRO A 651 28.66 -1.53 5.57
N PRO A 652 30.00 -1.34 5.72
CA PRO A 652 30.74 -1.83 6.86
C PRO A 652 30.15 -1.34 8.20
N GLY A 653 30.05 -2.25 9.18
CA GLY A 653 29.52 -1.93 10.51
C GLY A 653 27.99 -1.86 10.60
N PHE A 654 27.27 -2.18 9.52
CA PHE A 654 25.82 -2.32 9.54
C PHE A 654 25.43 -3.78 9.75
N GLU A 655 24.40 -4.02 10.57
CA GLU A 655 23.74 -5.31 10.69
C GLU A 655 23.06 -5.65 9.34
N ARG A 656 23.35 -6.82 8.77
CA ARG A 656 22.77 -7.30 7.51
C ARG A 656 21.49 -8.05 7.82
N VAL A 657 20.39 -7.52 7.29
CA VAL A 657 19.04 -8.02 7.56
C VAL A 657 18.44 -8.57 6.27
N VAL A 658 18.15 -9.86 6.26
CA VAL A 658 17.30 -10.46 5.22
C VAL A 658 15.87 -10.41 5.72
N GLN A 659 15.00 -9.71 5.00
CA GLN A 659 13.58 -9.65 5.29
C GLN A 659 12.78 -10.40 4.21
N ILE A 660 11.93 -11.33 4.63
CA ILE A 660 11.03 -12.07 3.76
C ILE A 660 9.59 -11.68 4.07
N ASN A 661 8.93 -11.07 3.08
CA ASN A 661 7.51 -10.77 3.15
C ASN A 661 6.73 -11.92 2.50
N LEU A 662 5.82 -12.53 3.27
CA LEU A 662 4.92 -13.56 2.76
C LEU A 662 3.70 -12.88 2.14
N GLU A 663 3.33 -13.28 0.92
CA GLU A 663 2.07 -12.89 0.29
C GLU A 663 0.96 -13.89 0.60
N PRO A 664 -0.33 -13.51 0.59
CA PRO A 664 -1.47 -14.41 0.78
C PRO A 664 -1.38 -15.72 -0.02
N ASN A 665 -0.80 -15.67 -1.22
CA ASN A 665 -0.60 -16.83 -2.10
C ASN A 665 0.30 -17.93 -1.52
N VAL A 666 1.09 -17.66 -0.46
CA VAL A 666 1.83 -18.73 0.24
C VAL A 666 0.90 -19.71 0.98
N GLY A 667 -0.40 -19.41 1.03
CA GLY A 667 -1.42 -20.25 1.66
C GLY A 667 -1.46 -20.05 3.18
N ASP A 668 -1.59 -21.15 3.91
CA ASP A 668 -1.63 -21.16 5.37
C ASP A 668 -0.37 -20.59 6.02
N GLY A 669 0.77 -20.68 5.32
CA GLY A 669 2.03 -20.05 5.68
C GLY A 669 1.93 -18.55 6.00
N TYR A 670 0.98 -17.87 5.38
CA TYR A 670 0.72 -16.44 5.60
C TYR A 670 0.26 -16.15 7.03
N TYR A 671 -0.21 -17.17 7.73
CA TYR A 671 -0.77 -17.10 9.07
C TYR A 671 0.02 -17.85 10.14
N TYR A 672 1.20 -18.35 9.78
CA TYR A 672 2.06 -19.10 10.69
C TYR A 672 2.55 -18.22 11.83
N THR A 673 2.46 -18.76 13.05
CA THR A 673 3.11 -18.17 14.21
C THR A 673 4.63 -18.31 14.09
N ARG A 674 5.38 -17.65 14.98
CA ARG A 674 6.83 -17.85 15.09
C ARG A 674 7.21 -19.34 15.18
N ALA A 675 6.50 -20.11 16.00
CA ALA A 675 6.79 -21.53 16.21
C ALA A 675 6.54 -22.37 14.94
N ASP A 676 5.49 -22.03 14.19
CA ASP A 676 5.19 -22.67 12.91
C ASP A 676 6.24 -22.35 11.85
N LEU A 677 6.64 -21.07 11.74
CA LEU A 677 7.73 -20.65 10.86
C LEU A 677 9.03 -21.35 11.21
N GLU A 678 9.39 -21.43 12.49
CA GLU A 678 10.57 -22.15 12.94
C GLU A 678 10.56 -23.63 12.56
N ARG A 679 9.42 -24.30 12.71
CA ARG A 679 9.23 -25.70 12.30
C ARG A 679 9.44 -25.88 10.80
N VAL A 680 8.87 -24.98 9.98
CA VAL A 680 9.07 -24.97 8.52
C VAL A 680 10.53 -24.76 8.18
N LEU A 681 11.17 -23.72 8.75
CA LEU A 681 12.57 -23.39 8.46
C LEU A 681 13.54 -24.49 8.88
N LYS A 682 13.25 -25.21 9.96
CA LYS A 682 14.04 -26.35 10.45
C LYS A 682 13.81 -27.64 9.68
N HIS A 683 12.79 -27.71 8.83
CA HIS A 683 12.40 -28.96 8.16
C HIS A 683 13.56 -29.56 7.35
N LYS A 684 13.68 -30.89 7.38
CA LYS A 684 14.82 -31.62 6.78
C LYS A 684 14.93 -31.41 5.28
N ALA A 685 13.81 -31.24 4.59
CA ALA A 685 13.77 -30.96 3.15
C ALA A 685 14.50 -29.67 2.76
N TYR A 686 14.69 -28.76 3.72
CA TYR A 686 15.32 -27.46 3.50
C TYR A 686 16.77 -27.38 4.00
N ALA A 687 17.40 -28.51 4.33
CA ALA A 687 18.78 -28.54 4.82
C ALA A 687 19.79 -27.93 3.82
N GLN A 688 19.59 -28.13 2.51
CA GLN A 688 20.42 -27.49 1.49
C GLN A 688 20.13 -25.99 1.39
N GLY A 689 18.87 -25.57 1.46
CA GLY A 689 18.46 -24.17 1.42
C GLY A 689 19.10 -23.35 2.55
N ARG A 690 19.18 -23.92 3.76
CA ARG A 690 19.85 -23.28 4.91
C ARG A 690 21.34 -22.99 4.68
N LYS A 691 22.03 -23.74 3.81
CA LYS A 691 23.43 -23.45 3.48
C LYS A 691 23.59 -22.13 2.74
N LYS A 692 22.52 -21.59 2.12
CA LYS A 692 22.53 -20.26 1.47
C LYS A 692 22.67 -19.10 2.45
N PHE A 693 22.58 -19.36 3.76
CA PHE A 693 22.91 -18.37 4.79
C PHE A 693 24.42 -18.25 5.00
N CYS A 694 25.21 -19.19 4.47
CA CYS A 694 26.65 -19.24 4.68
C CYS A 694 27.38 -18.59 3.51
N LYS A 695 28.42 -17.81 3.82
CA LYS A 695 29.37 -17.31 2.83
C LYS A 695 30.29 -18.43 2.33
N GLN A 696 31.05 -18.12 1.28
CA GLN A 696 32.10 -19.01 0.76
C GLN A 696 33.17 -19.36 1.81
N ASP A 697 33.48 -18.45 2.73
CA ASP A 697 34.44 -18.66 3.81
C ASP A 697 33.89 -19.51 4.98
N GLY A 698 32.62 -19.95 4.90
CA GLY A 698 31.97 -20.75 5.92
C GLY A 698 31.46 -19.95 7.13
N SER A 699 31.55 -18.62 7.12
CA SER A 699 30.87 -17.75 8.08
C SER A 699 29.41 -17.53 7.71
N ILE A 700 28.61 -16.97 8.63
CA ILE A 700 27.24 -16.59 8.34
C ILE A 700 27.18 -15.27 7.57
N GLY A 701 26.39 -15.25 6.50
CA GLY A 701 26.27 -14.13 5.56
C GLY A 701 25.32 -13.02 6.01
N LEU A 702 24.57 -13.24 7.09
CA LEU A 702 23.60 -12.30 7.65
C LEU A 702 23.64 -12.32 9.18
N GLU A 703 23.21 -11.23 9.82
CA GLU A 703 23.06 -11.14 11.27
C GLU A 703 21.60 -11.31 11.72
N ARG A 704 20.63 -11.01 10.85
CA ARG A 704 19.20 -11.10 11.19
C ARG A 704 18.35 -11.58 10.03
N LEU A 705 17.52 -12.57 10.30
CA LEU A 705 16.39 -12.93 9.44
C LEU A 705 15.11 -12.33 10.03
N VAL A 706 14.32 -11.68 9.17
CA VAL A 706 12.99 -11.17 9.47
C VAL A 706 11.99 -11.84 8.54
N ILE A 707 10.88 -12.36 9.07
CA ILE A 707 9.73 -12.82 8.26
C ILE A 707 8.51 -12.01 8.66
N VAL A 708 7.85 -11.40 7.67
CA VAL A 708 6.62 -10.62 7.84
C VAL A 708 5.46 -11.35 7.18
N ASN A 709 4.37 -11.54 7.92
CA ASN A 709 3.14 -12.17 7.43
C ASN A 709 1.91 -11.54 8.12
N ALA A 710 0.72 -12.16 8.01
CA ALA A 710 -0.51 -11.62 8.61
C ALA A 710 -0.45 -11.49 10.14
N THR A 711 0.28 -12.37 10.80
CA THR A 711 0.30 -12.48 12.27
C THR A 711 1.40 -11.64 12.90
N GLY A 712 2.29 -11.06 12.09
CA GLY A 712 3.23 -10.03 12.53
C GLY A 712 4.60 -10.12 11.88
N THR A 713 5.57 -9.53 12.57
CA THR A 713 6.99 -9.52 12.19
C THR A 713 7.77 -10.40 13.16
N TYR A 714 8.48 -11.39 12.64
CA TYR A 714 9.24 -12.36 13.41
C TYR A 714 10.73 -12.28 13.08
N GLU A 715 11.58 -12.24 14.09
CA GLU A 715 13.02 -12.03 13.92
C GLU A 715 13.86 -13.15 14.55
N TRP A 716 14.91 -13.56 13.85
CA TRP A 716 15.92 -14.51 14.32
C TRP A 716 17.32 -13.93 14.17
N THR A 717 18.07 -13.93 15.27
CA THR A 717 19.50 -13.56 15.33
C THR A 717 20.37 -14.76 15.72
N ASP A 718 19.85 -15.70 16.50
CA ASP A 718 20.47 -16.99 16.73
C ASP A 718 19.97 -18.03 15.71
N PHE A 719 20.80 -18.28 14.70
CA PHE A 719 20.47 -19.21 13.62
C PHE A 719 20.69 -20.68 13.98
N LYS A 720 21.28 -20.99 15.15
CA LYS A 720 21.31 -22.37 15.67
C LYS A 720 19.89 -22.88 15.92
N SER A 721 19.02 -21.98 16.39
CA SER A 721 17.59 -22.27 16.56
C SER A 721 16.93 -22.73 15.25
N LEU A 722 17.47 -22.39 14.08
CA LEU A 722 16.95 -22.76 12.76
C LEU A 722 17.71 -23.93 12.11
N ASN A 723 18.60 -24.62 12.83
CA ASN A 723 19.49 -25.67 12.29
C ASN A 723 20.37 -25.17 11.12
N VAL A 724 20.81 -23.91 11.18
CA VAL A 724 21.79 -23.36 10.24
C VAL A 724 23.19 -23.60 10.81
N ASN A 725 23.97 -24.41 10.10
CA ASN A 725 25.35 -24.74 10.46
C ASN A 725 26.26 -24.37 9.29
N CYS A 726 27.08 -23.34 9.47
CA CYS A 726 28.06 -22.93 8.47
C CYS A 726 29.43 -23.55 8.81
N PRO A 727 30.07 -24.28 7.87
CA PRO A 727 31.22 -25.15 8.17
C PRO A 727 32.52 -24.44 8.60
N GLY A 728 32.53 -23.14 8.84
CA GLY A 728 33.66 -22.37 9.38
C GLY A 728 33.39 -21.69 10.74
N SER A 729 32.20 -21.83 11.33
CA SER A 729 31.81 -21.11 12.56
C SER A 729 32.35 -21.78 13.84
N SER A 730 33.65 -22.04 13.95
CA SER A 730 34.27 -22.25 15.27
C SER A 730 34.43 -20.89 15.94
N SER A 731 33.49 -20.57 16.82
CA SER A 731 33.51 -19.36 17.65
C SER A 731 34.77 -19.29 18.51
N ALA A 732 35.69 -18.38 18.18
CA ALA A 732 36.48 -17.73 19.22
C ALA A 732 35.53 -16.73 19.92
N PRO A 733 35.34 -16.80 21.25
CA PRO A 733 34.47 -15.85 21.94
C PRO A 733 35.11 -14.46 21.88
N SER A 734 34.42 -13.50 21.28
CA SER A 734 34.71 -12.09 21.51
C SER A 734 34.23 -11.73 22.93
N THR A 735 35.19 -11.55 23.83
CA THR A 735 35.03 -11.04 25.19
C THR A 735 34.37 -9.65 25.15
N PRO A 736 33.49 -9.30 26.12
CA PRO A 736 32.68 -8.08 26.12
C PRO A 736 33.47 -6.77 26.07
#